data_AF-A0A0Q5R1V9-F1
#
_entry.id   AF-A0A0Q5R1V9-F1
#
_cell.length_a   1.000
_cell.length_b   1.000
_cell.length_c   1.000
_cell.angle_alpha   90.00
_cell.angle_beta   90.00
_cell.angle_gamma   90.00
#
_symmetry.space_group_name_H-M   'P 1'
#
loop_
_entity.id
_entity.type
_entity.pdbx_description
1 polymer ?
#
loop_
_entity_poly.entity_id
_entity_poly.type
_entity_poly.pdbx_seq_one_letter_code
_entity_poly.pdbx_strand_id
1 'polypeptide(L)'
;MAQPTRLGTSAPTGGLTRNLPLWPVIASEVVAIGVFALLRSTGSTFVVATSAAVVIGLLGAALAARPTTGISVYGRIGRRLAFFRRTRRMAPDLPIPFDLPQQDGTTIGARWVDDRLITVVRVARPVAPTGLIPSASIVSASQLSLGVIAKALSQFDIELESMDVIAHGWRARAAAHLTDPYLRLTSRLPTVPQQDVWVVLRLNPLRCPDAIASRGGGSAGVLKTAMAATRRVANQLAHEGYRPTILTARGITDMASDLIDRASAGDPVEEWTSVSHRAHSTTAYTIDGPLDAQLMTAIWTTPSISTTCAVRLSRDGNRYAMSTVVRYSTVGELSLTVPEELRRLDGRQLPALRRTLPVGRDHVPALPTVPMALDELNALRFVDGGHGQLFGADAQGQAVAVPLFGSDVRRVDLFGSAFLAQQIVVRAIAVGARVVIRTDRPEVWRGMVDNVNDSSTLFMFDSPVEQRNTLNVYTLCILDAREATEDHMVGTQLRIHRTAAVPTPIDDASDVAIYQVKSDAHRVYVVTRSGTLAVSLVALPAEGALIESARQQVRVPEPVGAGAPASAGPFRPDDAERPWSPPHPGPDGGQGRTPDGPGPGGGHGPDGGDFRDPSFRQPDLGGRGHDAGRGGGPPRREPFRPDPRDLPPQRRPPVPDNRFRMPGPMQPGPPPPDPRQPHPRHDPGPGRHTRPPDEN
;
A
#
# COMPACT_ATOMS: atom_id res chain seq x y z
N MET A 1 33.23 9.50 -42.20
CA MET A 1 33.48 10.95 -42.30
C MET A 1 32.29 11.60 -42.98
N ALA A 2 31.35 12.10 -42.19
CA ALA A 2 30.29 13.03 -42.58
C ALA A 2 29.66 13.56 -41.28
N GLN A 3 29.90 14.83 -40.95
CA GLN A 3 29.27 15.52 -39.82
C GLN A 3 27.83 15.88 -40.19
N PRO A 4 26.83 15.60 -39.33
CA PRO A 4 25.53 16.24 -39.47
C PRO A 4 25.52 17.61 -38.79
N THR A 5 25.09 18.58 -39.59
CA THR A 5 24.91 20.00 -39.32
C THR A 5 24.00 20.24 -38.11
N ARG A 6 24.52 20.92 -37.08
CA ARG A 6 23.70 21.45 -35.98
C ARG A 6 22.84 22.61 -36.49
N LEU A 7 21.53 22.37 -36.63
CA LEU A 7 20.55 23.43 -36.84
C LEU A 7 20.26 24.14 -35.52
N GLY A 8 20.22 25.47 -35.60
CA GLY A 8 20.33 26.40 -34.48
C GLY A 8 19.26 26.27 -33.40
N THR A 9 19.72 26.30 -32.16
CA THR A 9 18.92 26.65 -30.98
C THR A 9 18.52 28.13 -31.08
N SER A 10 17.27 28.40 -31.43
CA SER A 10 16.67 29.71 -31.20
C SER A 10 16.62 29.96 -29.69
N ALA A 11 17.39 30.93 -29.20
CA ALA A 11 17.34 31.40 -27.82
C ALA A 11 15.92 31.91 -27.51
N PRO A 12 15.26 31.45 -26.43
CA PRO A 12 14.00 32.04 -26.00
C PRO A 12 14.30 33.40 -25.32
N THR A 13 14.14 34.48 -26.07
CA THR A 13 14.05 35.85 -25.53
C THR A 13 12.77 35.97 -24.71
N GLY A 14 12.90 35.84 -23.39
CA GLY A 14 11.79 35.96 -22.42
C GLY A 14 12.26 35.71 -20.98
N GLY A 15 13.42 36.26 -20.61
CA GLY A 15 14.06 36.01 -19.32
C GLY A 15 13.96 37.21 -18.39
N LEU A 16 13.00 37.20 -17.46
CA LEU A 16 13.05 37.87 -16.14
C LEU A 16 11.74 37.65 -15.35
N THR A 17 10.58 37.65 -16.02
CA THR A 17 9.26 37.54 -15.37
C THR A 17 8.86 36.11 -14.98
N ARG A 18 9.54 35.08 -15.51
CA ARG A 18 9.21 33.66 -15.23
C ARG A 18 9.77 33.16 -13.89
N ASN A 19 10.77 33.85 -13.33
CA ASN A 19 11.53 33.39 -12.16
C ASN A 19 11.29 34.20 -10.88
N LEU A 20 10.60 35.34 -10.98
CA LEU A 20 10.26 36.19 -9.84
C LEU A 20 8.76 36.08 -9.55
N PRO A 21 8.36 35.42 -8.45
CA PRO A 21 6.98 35.49 -8.00
C PRO A 21 6.65 36.95 -7.68
N LEU A 22 5.73 37.56 -8.45
CA LEU A 22 5.42 39.00 -8.35
C LEU A 22 4.94 39.41 -6.95
N TRP A 23 4.20 38.54 -6.27
CA TRP A 23 3.64 38.83 -4.96
C TRP A 23 4.69 39.13 -3.87
N PRO A 24 5.71 38.29 -3.62
CA PRO A 24 6.75 38.61 -2.65
C PRO A 24 7.63 39.79 -3.05
N VAL A 25 7.80 40.07 -4.35
CA VAL A 25 8.49 41.29 -4.81
C VAL A 25 7.67 42.52 -4.41
N ILE A 26 6.38 42.54 -4.71
CA ILE A 26 5.46 43.61 -4.30
C ILE A 26 5.43 43.75 -2.77
N ALA A 27 5.37 42.64 -2.03
CA ALA A 27 5.41 42.68 -0.57
C ALA A 27 6.72 43.27 -0.03
N SER A 28 7.86 42.94 -0.65
CA SER A 28 9.16 43.53 -0.28
C SER A 28 9.26 45.02 -0.60
N GLU A 29 8.66 45.46 -1.71
CA GLU A 29 8.58 46.88 -2.07
C GLU A 29 7.69 47.65 -1.08
N VAL A 30 6.54 47.10 -0.69
CA VAL A 30 5.67 47.71 0.33
C VAL A 30 6.40 47.84 1.68
N VAL A 31 7.18 46.83 2.08
CA VAL A 31 8.00 46.90 3.30
C VAL A 31 9.11 47.95 3.15
N ALA A 32 9.78 48.03 2.00
CA ALA A 32 10.80 49.05 1.74
C ALA A 32 10.22 50.48 1.82
N ILE A 33 9.02 50.70 1.26
CA ILE A 33 8.29 51.97 1.34
C ILE A 33 7.91 52.29 2.79
N GLY A 34 7.44 51.29 3.55
CA GLY A 34 7.10 51.45 4.97
C GLY A 34 8.31 51.83 5.84
N VAL A 35 9.46 51.19 5.62
CA VAL A 35 10.72 51.51 6.33
C VAL A 35 11.23 52.90 5.95
N PHE A 36 11.12 53.29 4.68
CA PHE A 36 11.43 54.64 4.23
C PHE A 36 10.58 55.69 4.97
N ALA A 37 9.26 55.50 5.01
CA ALA A 37 8.34 56.43 5.68
C ALA A 37 8.63 56.52 7.19
N LEU A 38 8.92 55.39 7.83
CA LEU A 38 9.28 55.34 9.26
C LEU A 38 10.56 56.11 9.56
N LEU A 39 11.64 55.87 8.79
CA LEU A 39 12.93 56.57 8.95
C LEU A 39 12.82 58.08 8.69
N ARG A 40 11.95 58.47 7.74
CA ARG A 40 11.65 59.89 7.49
C ARG A 40 10.89 60.52 8.66
N SER A 41 10.00 59.79 9.32
CA SER A 41 9.24 60.29 10.47
C SER A 41 10.08 60.49 11.74
N THR A 42 11.18 59.73 11.90
CA THR A 42 12.11 59.83 13.03
C THR A 42 13.28 60.79 12.78
N GLY A 43 13.27 61.55 11.67
CA GLY A 43 14.25 62.60 11.39
C GLY A 43 15.54 62.13 10.73
N SER A 44 15.61 60.91 10.18
CA SER A 44 16.78 60.47 9.41
C SER A 44 16.93 61.26 8.11
N THR A 45 18.18 61.42 7.66
CA THR A 45 18.49 62.08 6.39
C THR A 45 17.95 61.28 5.21
N PHE A 46 17.59 61.99 4.13
CA PHE A 46 17.02 61.38 2.92
C PHE A 46 17.93 60.29 2.33
N VAL A 47 19.25 60.48 2.39
CA VAL A 47 20.23 59.51 1.87
C VAL A 47 20.24 58.21 2.67
N VAL A 48 20.13 58.29 4.01
CA VAL A 48 20.08 57.10 4.87
C VAL A 48 18.76 56.35 4.67
N ALA A 49 17.63 57.06 4.62
CA ALA A 49 16.33 56.45 4.40
C ALA A 49 16.22 55.78 3.02
N THR A 50 16.72 56.43 1.96
CA THR A 50 16.71 55.90 0.59
C THR A 50 17.63 54.70 0.45
N SER A 51 18.85 54.78 0.98
CA SER A 51 19.80 53.66 0.96
C SER A 51 19.25 52.43 1.68
N ALA A 52 18.62 52.61 2.85
CA ALA A 52 17.99 51.53 3.59
C ALA A 52 16.84 50.88 2.80
N ALA A 53 15.98 51.69 2.17
CA ALA A 53 14.87 51.18 1.37
C ALA A 53 15.34 50.40 0.12
N VAL A 54 16.37 50.91 -0.58
CA VAL A 54 16.97 50.22 -1.73
C VAL A 54 17.62 48.91 -1.32
N VAL A 55 18.36 48.89 -0.21
CA VAL A 55 18.97 47.65 0.31
C VAL A 55 17.91 46.63 0.69
N ILE A 56 16.82 47.04 1.35
CA ILE A 56 15.70 46.14 1.72
C ILE A 56 14.98 45.62 0.48
N GLY A 57 14.75 46.48 -0.52
CA GLY A 57 14.15 46.09 -1.80
C GLY A 57 15.02 45.10 -2.56
N LEU A 58 16.33 45.35 -2.67
CA LEU A 58 17.29 44.45 -3.31
C LEU A 58 17.43 43.12 -2.56
N LEU A 59 17.48 43.15 -1.23
CA LEU A 59 17.53 41.95 -0.40
C LEU A 59 16.23 41.15 -0.51
N GLY A 60 15.07 41.83 -0.52
CA GLY A 60 13.76 41.22 -0.74
C GLY A 60 13.66 40.56 -2.13
N ALA A 61 14.09 41.26 -3.18
CA ALA A 61 14.16 40.71 -4.53
C ALA A 61 15.12 39.51 -4.62
N ALA A 62 16.28 39.57 -3.96
CA ALA A 62 17.24 38.46 -3.88
C ALA A 62 16.66 37.24 -3.12
N LEU A 63 15.91 37.47 -2.03
CA LEU A 63 15.23 36.42 -1.26
C LEU A 63 14.00 35.85 -2.00
N ALA A 64 13.40 36.63 -2.90
CA ALA A 64 12.29 36.22 -3.76
C ALA A 64 12.74 35.49 -5.02
N ALA A 65 13.96 35.77 -5.50
CA ALA A 65 14.56 35.07 -6.62
C ALA A 65 14.61 33.56 -6.34
N ARG A 66 14.20 32.76 -7.31
CA ARG A 66 14.33 31.31 -7.24
C ARG A 66 15.80 30.95 -7.51
N PRO A 67 16.49 30.25 -6.61
CA PRO A 67 17.76 29.64 -6.98
C PRO A 67 17.52 28.64 -8.12
N THR A 68 18.53 28.45 -8.97
CA THR A 68 18.50 27.57 -10.15
C THR A 68 18.08 26.12 -9.83
N THR A 69 18.11 25.72 -8.56
CA THR A 69 17.77 24.37 -8.09
C THR A 69 16.73 24.34 -6.95
N GLY A 70 15.95 25.40 -6.69
CA GLY A 70 15.01 25.32 -5.57
C GLY A 70 13.99 26.43 -5.32
N ILE A 71 13.32 26.28 -4.17
CA ILE A 71 12.28 27.19 -3.67
C ILE A 71 12.93 28.43 -3.07
N SER A 72 12.40 29.63 -3.39
CA SER A 72 12.83 30.90 -2.79
C SER A 72 12.62 30.93 -1.28
N VAL A 73 13.31 31.84 -0.56
CA VAL A 73 13.23 31.93 0.90
C VAL A 73 11.80 32.24 1.36
N TYR A 74 11.11 33.16 0.66
CA TYR A 74 9.68 33.40 0.90
C TYR A 74 8.82 32.16 0.65
N GLY A 75 9.16 31.34 -0.34
CA GLY A 75 8.49 30.07 -0.56
C GLY A 75 8.69 29.08 0.59
N ARG A 76 9.85 29.07 1.26
CA ARG A 76 10.09 28.25 2.46
C ARG A 76 9.29 28.75 3.66
N ILE A 77 9.26 30.07 3.89
CA ILE A 77 8.47 30.69 4.97
C ILE A 77 6.98 30.42 4.75
N GLY A 78 6.49 30.65 3.52
CA GLY A 78 5.10 30.38 3.15
C GLY A 78 4.73 28.91 3.32
N ARG A 79 5.65 27.97 2.99
CA ARG A 79 5.47 26.53 3.22
C ARG A 79 5.33 26.20 4.71
N ARG A 80 6.19 26.79 5.56
CA ARG A 80 6.14 26.62 7.02
C ARG A 80 4.84 27.18 7.61
N LEU A 81 4.44 28.38 7.19
CA LEU A 81 3.19 29.00 7.62
C LEU A 81 1.96 28.21 7.16
N ALA A 82 1.94 27.73 5.92
CA ALA A 82 0.85 26.91 5.40
C ALA A 82 0.72 25.59 6.18
N PHE A 83 1.82 24.93 6.51
CA PHE A 83 1.84 23.76 7.38
C PHE A 83 1.19 24.06 8.74
N PHE A 84 1.64 25.10 9.45
CA PHE A 84 1.07 25.49 10.74
C PHE A 84 -0.41 25.89 10.69
N ARG A 85 -0.86 26.49 9.58
CA ARG A 85 -2.28 26.83 9.39
C ARG A 85 -3.14 25.60 9.12
N ARG A 86 -2.60 24.59 8.44
CA ARG A 86 -3.32 23.34 8.11
C ARG A 86 -3.45 22.41 9.31
N THR A 87 -2.43 22.29 10.15
CA THR A 87 -2.50 21.48 11.37
C THR A 87 -3.56 21.96 12.38
N ARG A 88 -4.09 23.17 12.20
CA ARG A 88 -5.18 23.76 13.00
C ARG A 88 -6.57 23.62 12.38
N ARG A 89 -6.71 23.05 11.18
CA ARG A 89 -7.99 22.92 10.48
C ARG A 89 -8.43 21.47 10.43
N MET A 90 -9.59 21.20 11.03
CA MET A 90 -10.30 19.92 10.89
C MET A 90 -10.80 19.76 9.45
N ALA A 91 -10.68 18.55 8.89
CA ALA A 91 -11.14 18.28 7.54
C ALA A 91 -12.67 18.17 7.50
N PRO A 92 -13.37 18.83 6.57
CA PRO A 92 -14.81 18.63 6.37
C PRO A 92 -15.08 17.25 5.75
N ASP A 93 -16.26 16.70 6.05
CA ASP A 93 -16.78 15.47 5.43
C ASP A 93 -16.80 15.59 3.91
N LEU A 94 -16.37 14.52 3.24
CA LEU A 94 -16.34 14.43 1.79
C LEU A 94 -17.50 13.56 1.29
N PRO A 95 -18.11 13.87 0.12
CA PRO A 95 -19.18 13.06 -0.44
C PRO A 95 -18.75 11.60 -0.63
N ILE A 96 -19.59 10.67 -0.20
CA ILE A 96 -19.34 9.22 -0.30
C ILE A 96 -19.42 8.80 -1.78
N PRO A 97 -18.63 7.81 -2.26
CA PRO A 97 -18.78 7.30 -3.62
C PRO A 97 -20.19 6.72 -3.84
N PHE A 98 -20.68 6.78 -5.07
CA PHE A 98 -22.01 6.29 -5.45
C PHE A 98 -21.95 5.53 -6.79
N ASP A 99 -22.91 4.64 -7.02
CA ASP A 99 -22.95 3.81 -8.22
C ASP A 99 -23.85 4.41 -9.30
N LEU A 100 -23.33 4.44 -10.53
CA LEU A 100 -24.06 4.83 -11.74
C LEU A 100 -24.54 3.58 -12.48
N PRO A 101 -25.85 3.36 -12.64
CA PRO A 101 -26.38 2.17 -13.31
C PRO A 101 -26.16 2.23 -14.81
N GLN A 102 -25.76 1.09 -15.40
CA GLN A 102 -25.62 0.91 -16.85
C GLN A 102 -26.80 0.10 -17.41
N GLN A 103 -27.00 0.17 -18.74
CA GLN A 103 -28.07 -0.55 -19.43
C GLN A 103 -27.92 -2.08 -19.37
N ASP A 104 -26.71 -2.59 -19.17
CA ASP A 104 -26.41 -4.03 -19.05
C ASP A 104 -26.47 -4.55 -17.61
N GLY A 105 -26.94 -3.73 -16.66
CA GLY A 105 -27.04 -4.08 -15.24
C GLY A 105 -25.72 -3.94 -14.46
N THR A 106 -24.62 -3.58 -15.11
CA THR A 106 -23.36 -3.25 -14.42
C THR A 106 -23.44 -1.85 -13.79
N THR A 107 -22.55 -1.56 -12.84
CA THR A 107 -22.46 -0.23 -12.23
C THR A 107 -21.07 0.36 -12.37
N ILE A 108 -21.02 1.68 -12.57
CA ILE A 108 -19.79 2.47 -12.57
C ILE A 108 -19.77 3.29 -11.28
N GLY A 109 -18.80 3.01 -10.42
CA GLY A 109 -18.55 3.82 -9.23
C GLY A 109 -18.06 5.21 -9.64
N ALA A 110 -18.66 6.23 -9.04
CA ALA A 110 -18.28 7.61 -9.23
C ALA A 110 -18.21 8.35 -7.88
N ARG A 111 -17.46 9.44 -7.85
CA ARG A 111 -17.38 10.31 -6.68
C ARG A 111 -17.15 11.76 -7.10
N TRP A 112 -17.82 12.68 -6.42
CA TRP A 112 -17.54 14.11 -6.53
C TRP A 112 -16.35 14.49 -5.64
N VAL A 113 -15.37 15.17 -6.23
CA VAL A 113 -14.22 15.75 -5.52
C VAL A 113 -14.10 17.19 -5.97
N ASP A 114 -14.42 18.12 -5.07
CA ASP A 114 -14.62 19.52 -5.43
C ASP A 114 -15.65 19.62 -6.60
N ASP A 115 -15.30 20.30 -7.69
CA ASP A 115 -16.18 20.42 -8.88
C ASP A 115 -15.89 19.36 -9.97
N ARG A 116 -15.17 18.29 -9.61
CA ARG A 116 -14.74 17.24 -10.54
C ARG A 116 -15.46 15.94 -10.23
N LEU A 117 -15.82 15.21 -11.29
CA LEU A 117 -16.35 13.87 -11.17
C LEU A 117 -15.24 12.87 -11.46
N ILE A 118 -14.99 11.97 -10.50
CA ILE A 118 -13.99 10.93 -10.64
C ILE A 118 -14.62 9.56 -10.87
N THR A 119 -13.98 8.74 -11.68
CA THR A 119 -14.27 7.31 -11.86
C THR A 119 -12.95 6.55 -11.89
N VAL A 120 -12.98 5.24 -11.64
CA VAL A 120 -11.75 4.46 -11.48
C VAL A 120 -11.82 3.15 -12.25
N VAL A 121 -10.73 2.82 -12.93
CA VAL A 121 -10.50 1.55 -13.60
C VAL A 121 -9.31 0.86 -12.94
N ARG A 122 -9.48 -0.36 -12.44
CA ARG A 122 -8.36 -1.24 -12.06
C ARG A 122 -7.81 -1.91 -13.29
N VAL A 123 -6.49 -2.02 -13.42
CA VAL A 123 -5.82 -2.77 -14.49
C VAL A 123 -5.19 -4.01 -13.87
N ALA A 124 -5.67 -5.19 -14.25
CA ALA A 124 -5.14 -6.45 -13.75
C ALA A 124 -3.72 -6.70 -14.27
N ARG A 125 -2.86 -7.26 -13.42
CA ARG A 125 -1.52 -7.71 -13.80
C ARG A 125 -1.58 -9.17 -14.26
N PRO A 126 -0.76 -9.60 -15.23
CA PRO A 126 -0.72 -11.01 -15.59
C PRO A 126 -0.23 -11.89 -14.47
N VAL A 127 -0.85 -13.06 -14.41
CA VAL A 127 -0.44 -14.16 -13.56
C VAL A 127 0.63 -14.95 -14.31
N ALA A 128 1.89 -14.58 -14.09
CA ALA A 128 3.05 -15.19 -14.75
C ALA A 128 4.25 -15.21 -13.78
N PRO A 129 5.11 -16.25 -13.83
CA PRO A 129 6.37 -16.26 -13.09
C PRO A 129 7.25 -15.10 -13.55
N THR A 130 7.85 -14.38 -12.61
CA THR A 130 8.69 -13.23 -12.89
C THR A 130 10.10 -13.47 -12.33
N GLY A 131 11.10 -13.40 -13.19
CA GLY A 131 12.51 -13.40 -12.77
C GLY A 131 12.86 -12.08 -12.07
N LEU A 132 13.53 -12.17 -10.93
CA LEU A 132 13.90 -11.07 -10.07
C LEU A 132 15.40 -10.81 -10.23
N ILE A 133 15.75 -9.95 -11.17
CA ILE A 133 17.16 -9.60 -11.44
C ILE A 133 17.47 -8.31 -10.67
N PRO A 134 18.42 -8.30 -9.71
CA PRO A 134 18.71 -7.12 -8.89
C PRO A 134 19.23 -5.90 -9.68
N SER A 135 19.81 -6.11 -10.86
CA SER A 135 20.51 -5.07 -11.64
C SER A 135 19.91 -4.80 -13.03
N ALA A 136 18.78 -5.43 -13.38
CA ALA A 136 18.11 -5.24 -14.66
C ALA A 136 16.66 -4.83 -14.44
N SER A 137 16.11 -4.03 -15.36
CA SER A 137 14.68 -3.75 -15.41
C SER A 137 13.91 -5.07 -15.42
N ILE A 138 12.92 -5.23 -14.56
CA ILE A 138 12.06 -6.42 -14.54
C ILE A 138 11.21 -6.39 -15.81
N VAL A 139 11.62 -7.20 -16.78
CA VAL A 139 10.86 -7.37 -18.02
C VAL A 139 9.65 -8.25 -17.72
N SER A 140 8.56 -7.63 -17.25
CA SER A 140 7.25 -8.26 -17.27
C SER A 140 6.61 -8.04 -18.64
N ALA A 141 6.02 -9.08 -19.23
CA ALA A 141 5.47 -9.08 -20.59
C ALA A 141 4.25 -8.14 -20.81
N SER A 142 3.92 -7.25 -19.86
CA SER A 142 2.62 -6.56 -19.79
C SER A 142 2.63 -5.24 -19.00
N GLN A 143 3.75 -4.54 -18.99
CA GLN A 143 3.83 -3.26 -18.29
C GLN A 143 2.90 -2.23 -18.95
N LEU A 144 2.20 -1.43 -18.14
CA LEU A 144 1.22 -0.45 -18.62
C LEU A 144 1.92 0.73 -19.30
N SER A 145 1.71 0.93 -20.60
CA SER A 145 2.26 2.10 -21.31
C SER A 145 1.54 3.38 -20.91
N LEU A 146 2.30 4.41 -20.49
CA LEU A 146 1.74 5.72 -20.20
C LEU A 146 1.24 6.45 -21.46
N GLY A 147 1.76 6.09 -22.64
CA GLY A 147 1.29 6.62 -23.92
C GLY A 147 -0.14 6.22 -24.25
N VAL A 148 -0.57 5.00 -23.90
CA VAL A 148 -1.97 4.55 -24.05
C VAL A 148 -2.89 5.40 -23.18
N ILE A 149 -2.50 5.67 -21.93
CA ILE A 149 -3.25 6.54 -21.01
C ILE A 149 -3.30 7.98 -21.54
N ALA A 150 -2.18 8.51 -22.04
CA ALA A 150 -2.09 9.85 -22.57
C ALA A 150 -2.99 10.06 -23.81
N LYS A 151 -3.06 9.08 -24.72
CA LYS A 151 -3.99 9.10 -25.86
C LYS A 151 -5.45 9.09 -25.39
N ALA A 152 -5.74 8.38 -24.29
CA ALA A 152 -7.08 8.28 -23.73
C ALA A 152 -7.57 9.55 -22.99
N LEU A 153 -6.72 10.56 -22.79
CA LEU A 153 -7.10 11.84 -22.15
C LEU A 153 -8.10 12.65 -23.01
N SER A 154 -8.01 12.54 -24.34
CA SER A 154 -8.90 13.25 -25.27
C SER A 154 -9.62 12.24 -26.15
N GLN A 155 -10.92 12.11 -25.96
CA GLN A 155 -11.75 11.08 -26.59
C GLN A 155 -12.90 11.71 -27.35
N PHE A 156 -12.78 11.84 -28.67
CA PHE A 156 -13.82 12.43 -29.51
C PHE A 156 -14.26 13.80 -28.95
N ASP A 157 -15.46 13.86 -28.38
CA ASP A 157 -16.11 15.03 -27.80
C ASP A 157 -15.80 15.27 -26.31
N ILE A 158 -15.07 14.38 -25.65
CA ILE A 158 -14.78 14.43 -24.21
C ILE A 158 -13.29 14.64 -23.97
N GLU A 159 -12.94 15.71 -23.27
CA GLU A 159 -11.59 15.98 -22.79
C GLU A 159 -11.52 15.83 -21.27
N LEU A 160 -10.83 14.79 -20.80
CA LEU A 160 -10.56 14.59 -19.38
C LEU A 160 -9.56 15.63 -18.90
N GLU A 161 -9.75 16.13 -17.67
CA GLU A 161 -8.82 17.11 -17.10
C GLU A 161 -7.46 16.48 -16.82
N SER A 162 -7.48 15.27 -16.27
CA SER A 162 -6.30 14.45 -16.01
C SER A 162 -6.68 13.00 -15.75
N MET A 163 -5.67 12.13 -15.85
CA MET A 163 -5.75 10.73 -15.44
C MET A 163 -4.58 10.43 -14.50
N ASP A 164 -4.89 9.84 -13.34
CA ASP A 164 -3.87 9.38 -12.39
C ASP A 164 -3.66 7.88 -12.55
N VAL A 165 -2.46 7.46 -12.92
CA VAL A 165 -2.05 6.05 -12.88
C VAL A 165 -1.37 5.80 -11.54
N ILE A 166 -1.99 4.96 -10.71
CA ILE A 166 -1.57 4.72 -9.33
C ILE A 166 -1.24 3.24 -9.19
N ALA A 167 0.02 2.94 -8.91
CA ALA A 167 0.47 1.62 -8.52
C ALA A 167 0.73 1.63 -7.01
N HIS A 168 0.16 0.67 -6.29
CA HIS A 168 0.38 0.49 -4.86
C HIS A 168 0.68 -0.96 -4.58
N GLY A 169 1.72 -1.24 -3.80
CA GLY A 169 2.04 -2.60 -3.43
C GLY A 169 2.63 -2.73 -2.05
N TRP A 170 2.41 -3.90 -1.47
CA TRP A 170 2.93 -4.30 -0.17
C TRP A 170 4.04 -5.32 -0.37
N ARG A 171 5.14 -5.13 0.36
CA ARG A 171 6.19 -6.15 0.48
C ARG A 171 5.83 -7.18 1.54
N ALA A 172 5.18 -6.74 2.61
CA ALA A 172 4.62 -7.60 3.66
C ALA A 172 3.49 -6.89 4.43
N ARG A 173 2.55 -7.67 4.97
CA ARG A 173 1.31 -7.13 5.59
C ARG A 173 0.79 -8.02 6.74
N ALA A 174 1.70 -8.64 7.49
CA ALA A 174 1.40 -9.41 8.70
C ALA A 174 2.24 -8.95 9.90
N ALA A 175 1.95 -9.50 11.08
CA ALA A 175 2.73 -9.27 12.29
C ALA A 175 4.24 -9.58 12.06
N ALA A 176 5.12 -8.86 12.75
CA ALA A 176 6.57 -8.92 12.52
C ALA A 176 7.13 -10.35 12.57
N HIS A 177 6.71 -11.17 13.54
CA HIS A 177 7.17 -12.56 13.68
C HIS A 177 6.82 -13.47 12.49
N LEU A 178 5.78 -13.13 11.70
CA LEU A 178 5.39 -13.85 10.48
C LEU A 178 6.08 -13.25 9.23
N THR A 179 6.37 -11.96 9.28
CA THR A 179 6.90 -11.18 8.17
C THR A 179 8.44 -11.20 8.08
N ASP A 180 9.14 -11.17 9.23
CA ASP A 180 10.60 -11.03 9.30
C ASP A 180 11.37 -12.12 8.53
N PRO A 181 10.99 -13.42 8.60
CA PRO A 181 11.66 -14.45 7.81
C PRO A 181 11.58 -14.18 6.31
N TYR A 182 10.40 -13.75 5.84
CA TYR A 182 10.15 -13.46 4.44
C TYR A 182 10.89 -12.21 3.96
N LEU A 183 10.90 -11.14 4.76
CA LEU A 183 11.62 -9.91 4.42
C LEU A 183 13.14 -10.09 4.40
N ARG A 184 13.71 -10.96 5.24
CA ARG A 184 15.16 -11.27 5.19
C ARG A 184 15.57 -11.84 3.83
N LEU A 185 14.76 -12.73 3.25
CA LEU A 185 15.01 -13.29 1.91
C LEU A 185 14.85 -12.26 0.79
N THR A 186 13.80 -11.45 0.90
CA THR A 186 13.37 -10.57 -0.18
C THR A 186 13.98 -9.18 -0.10
N SER A 187 14.72 -8.87 0.98
CA SER A 187 15.25 -7.55 1.29
C SER A 187 15.94 -6.87 0.11
N ARG A 188 16.76 -7.61 -0.65
CA ARG A 188 17.54 -7.11 -1.80
C ARG A 188 16.91 -7.39 -3.17
N LEU A 189 15.74 -8.03 -3.20
CA LEU A 189 15.04 -8.36 -4.46
C LEU A 189 13.94 -7.32 -4.72
N PRO A 190 13.71 -6.93 -5.98
CA PRO A 190 12.57 -6.07 -6.37
C PRO A 190 11.23 -6.83 -6.29
N THR A 191 10.92 -7.40 -5.14
CA THR A 191 9.68 -8.15 -4.92
C THR A 191 8.62 -7.25 -4.34
N VAL A 192 7.45 -7.25 -4.99
CA VAL A 192 6.25 -6.59 -4.53
C VAL A 192 5.13 -7.61 -4.64
N PRO A 193 5.00 -8.51 -3.65
CA PRO A 193 4.17 -9.70 -3.80
C PRO A 193 2.73 -9.42 -4.14
N GLN A 194 2.17 -8.36 -3.56
CA GLN A 194 0.87 -7.83 -3.94
C GLN A 194 1.05 -6.40 -4.44
N GLN A 195 0.60 -6.15 -5.67
CA GLN A 195 0.57 -4.82 -6.23
C GLN A 195 -0.67 -4.64 -7.09
N ASP A 196 -1.45 -3.61 -6.80
CA ASP A 196 -2.59 -3.20 -7.60
C ASP A 196 -2.26 -1.95 -8.41
N VAL A 197 -2.87 -1.86 -9.59
CA VAL A 197 -2.72 -0.72 -10.51
C VAL A 197 -4.10 -0.17 -10.82
N TRP A 198 -4.27 1.12 -10.63
CA TRP A 198 -5.51 1.84 -10.91
C TRP A 198 -5.26 3.03 -11.82
N VAL A 199 -6.28 3.35 -12.60
CA VAL A 199 -6.36 4.53 -13.45
C VAL A 199 -7.57 5.33 -12.99
N VAL A 200 -7.33 6.48 -12.36
CA VAL A 200 -8.36 7.41 -11.89
C VAL A 200 -8.60 8.44 -12.98
N LEU A 201 -9.81 8.51 -13.51
CA LEU A 201 -10.22 9.48 -14.51
C LEU A 201 -10.83 10.69 -13.80
N ARG A 202 -10.38 11.90 -14.13
CA ARG A 202 -10.93 13.14 -13.58
C ARG A 202 -11.61 13.94 -14.68
N LEU A 203 -12.93 14.01 -14.62
CA LEU A 203 -13.73 14.84 -15.52
C LEU A 203 -14.00 16.20 -14.86
N ASN A 204 -13.63 17.27 -15.56
CA ASN A 204 -14.10 18.62 -15.25
C ASN A 204 -15.26 18.97 -16.20
N PRO A 205 -16.50 19.13 -15.69
CA PRO A 205 -17.65 19.46 -16.52
C PRO A 205 -17.45 20.72 -17.37
N LEU A 206 -16.67 21.70 -16.88
CA LEU A 206 -16.42 22.96 -17.57
C LEU A 206 -15.56 22.81 -18.83
N ARG A 207 -14.81 21.70 -18.98
CA ARG A 207 -14.04 21.40 -20.19
C ARG A 207 -14.84 20.68 -21.27
N CYS A 208 -16.04 20.18 -20.94
CA CYS A 208 -16.84 19.33 -21.83
C CYS A 208 -18.29 19.84 -22.02
N PRO A 209 -18.55 21.14 -22.23
CA PRO A 209 -19.92 21.67 -22.28
C PRO A 209 -20.77 21.04 -23.40
N ASP A 210 -20.21 20.89 -24.60
CA ASP A 210 -20.94 20.36 -25.77
C ASP A 210 -21.26 18.87 -25.62
N ALA A 211 -20.33 18.08 -25.06
CA ALA A 211 -20.54 16.68 -24.73
C ALA A 211 -21.63 16.50 -23.66
N ILE A 212 -21.69 17.40 -22.68
CA ILE A 212 -22.74 17.37 -21.65
C ILE A 212 -24.09 17.76 -22.24
N ALA A 213 -24.13 18.80 -23.07
CA ALA A 213 -25.35 19.28 -23.72
C ALA A 213 -25.98 18.19 -24.62
N SER A 214 -25.17 17.54 -25.46
CA SER A 214 -25.62 16.44 -26.32
C SER A 214 -26.15 15.22 -25.57
N ARG A 215 -25.82 15.08 -24.27
CA ARG A 215 -26.29 13.99 -23.38
C ARG A 215 -27.45 14.39 -22.47
N GLY A 216 -28.13 15.50 -22.79
CA GLY A 216 -29.32 15.99 -22.08
C GLY A 216 -29.05 17.10 -21.07
N GLY A 217 -27.80 17.58 -20.96
CA GLY A 217 -27.45 18.72 -20.12
C GLY A 217 -27.54 18.47 -18.62
N GLY A 218 -27.26 19.51 -17.84
CA GLY A 218 -27.33 19.49 -16.38
C GLY A 218 -26.48 18.40 -15.72
N SER A 219 -26.84 18.02 -14.50
CA SER A 219 -26.13 16.99 -13.74
C SER A 219 -26.21 15.61 -14.40
N ALA A 220 -27.35 15.23 -14.97
CA ALA A 220 -27.53 13.96 -15.67
C ALA A 220 -26.63 13.83 -16.89
N GLY A 221 -26.46 14.91 -17.67
CA GLY A 221 -25.52 14.97 -18.79
C GLY A 221 -24.07 14.80 -18.34
N VAL A 222 -23.67 15.38 -17.20
CA VAL A 222 -22.34 15.18 -16.61
C VAL A 222 -22.10 13.71 -16.26
N LEU A 223 -23.04 13.07 -15.57
CA LEU A 223 -22.92 11.66 -15.19
C LEU A 223 -22.80 10.75 -16.42
N LYS A 224 -23.65 10.95 -17.44
CA LYS A 224 -23.59 10.21 -18.70
C LYS A 224 -22.28 10.44 -19.45
N THR A 225 -21.74 11.66 -19.40
CA THR A 225 -20.44 12.01 -20.01
C THR A 225 -19.32 11.25 -19.33
N ALA A 226 -19.29 11.22 -17.99
CA ALA A 226 -18.30 10.45 -17.24
C ALA A 226 -18.41 8.95 -17.55
N MET A 227 -19.62 8.36 -17.50
CA MET A 227 -19.81 6.94 -17.85
C MET A 227 -19.30 6.61 -19.26
N ALA A 228 -19.58 7.47 -20.24
CA ALA A 228 -19.10 7.30 -21.60
C ALA A 228 -17.56 7.36 -21.66
N ALA A 229 -16.95 8.32 -20.98
CA ALA A 229 -15.49 8.44 -20.91
C ALA A 229 -14.83 7.23 -20.26
N THR A 230 -15.35 6.76 -19.13
CA THR A 230 -14.84 5.59 -18.40
C THR A 230 -14.89 4.32 -19.25
N ARG A 231 -16.02 4.07 -19.92
CA ARG A 231 -16.18 2.92 -20.81
C ARG A 231 -15.23 2.98 -22.00
N ARG A 232 -15.06 4.16 -22.60
CA ARG A 232 -14.11 4.37 -23.71
C ARG A 232 -12.68 4.12 -23.27
N VAL A 233 -12.24 4.63 -22.11
CA VAL A 233 -10.91 4.31 -21.55
C VAL A 233 -10.76 2.80 -21.33
N ALA A 234 -11.73 2.16 -20.67
CA ALA A 234 -11.68 0.73 -20.41
C ALA A 234 -11.61 -0.09 -21.71
N ASN A 235 -12.41 0.25 -22.72
CA ASN A 235 -12.36 -0.42 -24.02
C ASN A 235 -11.03 -0.19 -24.75
N GLN A 236 -10.45 1.01 -24.66
CA GLN A 236 -9.15 1.29 -25.24
C GLN A 236 -8.04 0.49 -24.55
N LEU A 237 -8.05 0.40 -23.22
CA LEU A 237 -7.13 -0.45 -22.48
C LEU A 237 -7.28 -1.93 -22.86
N ALA A 238 -8.51 -2.41 -22.99
CA ALA A 238 -8.77 -3.79 -23.42
C ALA A 238 -8.27 -4.06 -24.85
N HIS A 239 -8.44 -3.11 -25.77
CA HIS A 239 -7.95 -3.20 -27.14
C HIS A 239 -6.42 -3.30 -27.22
N GLU A 240 -5.71 -2.63 -26.30
CA GLU A 240 -4.25 -2.70 -26.16
C GLU A 240 -3.76 -3.95 -25.39
N GLY A 241 -4.66 -4.90 -25.09
CA GLY A 241 -4.33 -6.18 -24.47
C GLY A 241 -4.32 -6.18 -22.93
N TYR A 242 -4.66 -5.06 -22.29
CA TYR A 242 -4.82 -5.02 -20.83
C TYR A 242 -6.16 -5.64 -20.39
N ARG A 243 -6.29 -5.96 -19.10
CA ARG A 243 -7.54 -6.45 -18.50
C ARG A 243 -8.10 -5.42 -17.52
N PRO A 244 -8.88 -4.43 -18.00
CA PRO A 244 -9.45 -3.39 -17.16
C PRO A 244 -10.75 -3.84 -16.49
N THR A 245 -10.93 -3.46 -15.23
CA THR A 245 -12.16 -3.63 -14.46
C THR A 245 -12.60 -2.28 -13.93
N ILE A 246 -13.79 -1.81 -14.33
CA ILE A 246 -14.37 -0.57 -13.80
C ILE A 246 -14.81 -0.82 -12.36
N LEU A 247 -14.41 0.05 -11.43
CA LEU A 247 -14.74 -0.11 -10.01
C LEU A 247 -16.13 0.42 -9.69
N THR A 248 -16.80 -0.24 -8.75
CA THR A 248 -18.03 0.25 -8.10
C THR A 248 -17.71 1.27 -7.00
N ALA A 249 -18.73 1.92 -6.42
CA ALA A 249 -18.58 2.82 -5.28
C ALA A 249 -17.85 2.16 -4.09
N ARG A 250 -18.19 0.89 -3.83
CA ARG A 250 -17.49 0.06 -2.83
C ARG A 250 -16.04 -0.16 -3.23
N GLY A 251 -15.77 -0.52 -4.49
CA GLY A 251 -14.40 -0.69 -4.98
C GLY A 251 -13.53 0.56 -4.85
N ILE A 252 -14.09 1.76 -5.06
CA ILE A 252 -13.39 3.03 -4.83
C ILE A 252 -13.07 3.23 -3.34
N THR A 253 -13.99 2.84 -2.46
CA THR A 253 -13.79 2.92 -1.00
C THR A 253 -12.70 1.94 -0.53
N ASP A 254 -12.74 0.70 -1.02
CA ASP A 254 -11.74 -0.33 -0.72
C ASP A 254 -10.36 0.11 -1.22
N MET A 255 -10.27 0.61 -2.46
CA MET A 255 -9.03 1.18 -3.02
C MET A 255 -8.48 2.34 -2.16
N ALA A 256 -9.35 3.26 -1.74
CA ALA A 256 -8.92 4.40 -0.93
C ALA A 256 -8.39 3.95 0.45
N SER A 257 -8.99 2.90 1.03
CA SER A 257 -8.51 2.27 2.26
C SER A 257 -7.17 1.58 2.05
N ASP A 258 -7.01 0.83 0.96
CA ASP A 258 -5.78 0.16 0.59
C ASP A 258 -4.61 1.15 0.39
N LEU A 259 -4.84 2.28 -0.29
CA LEU A 259 -3.80 3.30 -0.51
C LEU A 259 -3.27 3.97 0.78
N ILE A 260 -3.98 3.85 1.89
CA ILE A 260 -3.53 4.29 3.23
C ILE A 260 -3.18 3.10 4.13
N ASP A 261 -2.81 1.96 3.53
CA ASP A 261 -2.42 0.73 4.23
C ASP A 261 -3.49 0.19 5.17
N ARG A 262 -4.77 0.48 4.88
CA ARG A 262 -5.93 0.22 5.75
C ARG A 262 -5.72 0.72 7.17
N ALA A 263 -4.96 1.80 7.36
CA ALA A 263 -4.75 2.40 8.66
C ALA A 263 -6.09 2.70 9.35
N SER A 264 -6.24 2.26 10.60
CA SER A 264 -7.44 2.47 11.41
C SER A 264 -7.81 3.95 11.53
N ALA A 265 -9.11 4.22 11.77
CA ALA A 265 -9.81 5.52 11.78
C ALA A 265 -9.31 6.61 12.77
N GLY A 266 -8.04 6.60 13.18
CA GLY A 266 -7.42 7.77 13.81
C GLY A 266 -7.04 8.80 12.76
N ASP A 267 -7.13 10.09 13.11
CA ASP A 267 -6.74 11.15 12.20
C ASP A 267 -5.24 11.08 11.88
N PRO A 268 -4.84 11.17 10.60
CA PRO A 268 -3.44 11.26 10.23
C PRO A 268 -2.78 12.48 10.87
N VAL A 269 -1.67 12.29 11.56
CA VAL A 269 -0.88 13.39 12.12
C VAL A 269 0.19 13.79 11.11
N GLU A 270 0.07 14.98 10.52
CA GLU A 270 1.09 15.50 9.61
C GLU A 270 2.29 16.02 10.42
N GLU A 271 3.45 15.41 10.21
CA GLU A 271 4.75 15.91 10.66
C GLU A 271 5.41 16.70 9.53
N TRP A 272 6.54 17.37 9.84
CA TRP A 272 7.26 18.10 8.80
C TRP A 272 7.84 17.16 7.73
N THR A 273 8.21 15.93 8.07
CA THR A 273 8.88 15.03 7.13
C THR A 273 8.04 13.84 6.72
N SER A 274 6.96 13.54 7.45
CA SER A 274 6.10 12.38 7.22
C SER A 274 4.63 12.64 7.59
N VAL A 275 3.77 11.66 7.35
CA VAL A 275 2.44 11.54 7.98
C VAL A 275 2.43 10.29 8.84
N SER A 276 2.14 10.44 10.12
CA SER A 276 2.11 9.34 11.07
C SER A 276 0.68 8.82 11.27
N HIS A 277 0.54 7.49 11.17
CA HIS A 277 -0.69 6.71 11.30
C HIS A 277 -0.49 5.63 12.37
N ARG A 278 -0.71 5.93 13.66
CA ARG A 278 -0.53 5.00 14.82
C ARG A 278 0.71 4.10 14.76
N ALA A 279 0.68 3.00 14.01
CA ALA A 279 1.74 2.01 13.84
C ALA A 279 2.69 2.26 12.63
N HIS A 280 2.35 3.15 11.70
CA HIS A 280 3.11 3.39 10.47
C HIS A 280 3.38 4.88 10.24
N SER A 281 4.48 5.18 9.56
CA SER A 281 4.77 6.53 9.07
C SER A 281 4.90 6.48 7.54
N THR A 282 4.22 7.39 6.85
CA THR A 282 4.26 7.51 5.40
C THR A 282 5.04 8.75 5.01
N THR A 283 6.04 8.59 4.14
CA THR A 283 6.82 9.70 3.59
C THR A 283 6.61 9.80 2.09
N ALA A 284 6.26 11.01 1.63
CA ALA A 284 6.03 11.33 0.23
C ALA A 284 7.21 12.09 -0.39
N TYR A 285 7.47 11.72 -1.64
CA TYR A 285 8.53 12.21 -2.52
C TYR A 285 7.94 12.64 -3.86
N THR A 286 8.66 13.48 -4.58
CA THR A 286 8.37 13.85 -5.96
C THR A 286 9.59 13.60 -6.82
N ILE A 287 9.36 13.43 -8.12
CA ILE A 287 10.42 13.30 -9.12
C ILE A 287 10.43 14.59 -9.95
N ASP A 288 11.60 15.22 -10.06
CA ASP A 288 11.78 16.44 -10.85
C ASP A 288 12.30 16.14 -12.29
N GLY A 289 12.85 14.93 -12.51
CA GLY A 289 13.44 14.47 -13.78
C GLY A 289 12.60 13.41 -14.52
N PRO A 290 13.15 12.79 -15.58
CA PRO A 290 12.47 11.74 -16.32
C PRO A 290 12.28 10.49 -15.44
N LEU A 291 11.15 9.80 -15.65
CA LEU A 291 10.86 8.53 -15.00
C LEU A 291 11.26 7.39 -15.92
N ASP A 292 12.50 6.91 -15.82
CA ASP A 292 12.97 5.77 -16.64
C ASP A 292 12.71 4.41 -15.96
N ALA A 293 13.04 3.33 -16.67
CA ALA A 293 12.86 1.97 -16.17
C ALA A 293 13.72 1.68 -14.93
N GLN A 294 14.96 2.20 -14.89
CA GLN A 294 15.88 1.98 -13.77
C GLN A 294 15.37 2.63 -12.49
N LEU A 295 14.90 3.88 -12.57
CA LEU A 295 14.28 4.57 -11.46
C LEU A 295 12.98 3.88 -11.03
N MET A 296 12.19 3.37 -11.97
CA MET A 296 10.99 2.58 -11.64
C MET A 296 11.35 1.32 -10.84
N THR A 297 12.35 0.53 -11.27
CA THR A 297 12.83 -0.62 -10.50
C THR A 297 13.35 -0.20 -9.12
N ALA A 298 14.14 0.88 -9.06
CA ALA A 298 14.70 1.41 -7.81
C ALA A 298 13.63 1.86 -6.81
N ILE A 299 12.52 2.40 -7.31
CA ILE A 299 11.36 2.76 -6.48
C ILE A 299 10.82 1.52 -5.75
N TRP A 300 10.71 0.37 -6.44
CA TRP A 300 10.15 -0.88 -5.90
C TRP A 300 11.16 -1.77 -5.16
N THR A 301 12.47 -1.54 -5.30
CA THR A 301 13.50 -2.21 -4.47
C THR A 301 13.68 -1.56 -3.10
N THR A 302 13.26 -0.30 -2.94
CA THR A 302 13.39 0.43 -1.68
C THR A 302 12.67 -0.32 -0.54
N PRO A 303 13.35 -0.65 0.57
CA PRO A 303 12.80 -1.53 1.59
C PRO A 303 11.76 -0.83 2.46
N SER A 304 10.51 -0.82 1.99
CA SER A 304 9.33 -0.31 2.71
C SER A 304 8.29 -1.41 2.96
N ILE A 305 7.35 -1.19 3.89
CA ILE A 305 6.18 -2.07 4.07
C ILE A 305 5.30 -2.00 2.82
N SER A 306 5.00 -0.77 2.40
CA SER A 306 4.26 -0.50 1.17
C SER A 306 4.87 0.67 0.42
N THR A 307 4.74 0.60 -0.89
CA THR A 307 5.17 1.63 -1.83
C THR A 307 3.97 2.05 -2.68
N THR A 308 3.75 3.35 -2.82
CA THR A 308 2.80 3.91 -3.78
C THR A 308 3.55 4.75 -4.79
N CYS A 309 3.38 4.49 -6.08
CA CYS A 309 3.81 5.37 -7.14
C CYS A 309 2.56 5.89 -7.87
N ALA A 310 2.37 7.21 -7.89
CA ALA A 310 1.22 7.85 -8.53
C ALA A 310 1.72 8.84 -9.58
N VAL A 311 1.36 8.61 -10.84
CA VAL A 311 1.67 9.47 -11.97
C VAL A 311 0.38 10.14 -12.44
N ARG A 312 0.33 11.46 -12.39
CA ARG A 312 -0.73 12.25 -13.00
C ARG A 312 -0.31 12.67 -14.40
N LEU A 313 -1.11 12.30 -15.39
CA LEU A 313 -1.03 12.80 -16.75
C LEU A 313 -2.14 13.81 -16.99
N SER A 314 -1.77 14.96 -17.54
CA SER A 314 -2.71 15.97 -18.01
C SER A 314 -2.32 16.45 -19.41
N ARG A 315 -3.29 17.09 -20.07
CA ARG A 315 -3.08 17.71 -21.37
C ARG A 315 -3.50 19.17 -21.31
N ASP A 316 -2.61 20.02 -21.81
CA ASP A 316 -2.86 21.45 -22.03
C ASP A 316 -2.58 21.77 -23.50
N GLY A 317 -3.66 22.03 -24.26
CA GLY A 317 -3.61 22.12 -25.71
C GLY A 317 -3.01 20.86 -26.34
N ASN A 318 -1.87 21.00 -27.02
CA ASN A 318 -1.19 19.87 -27.66
C ASN A 318 -0.01 19.29 -26.88
N ARG A 319 0.18 19.70 -25.61
CA ARG A 319 1.29 19.24 -24.79
C ARG A 319 0.80 18.36 -23.65
N TYR A 320 1.46 17.23 -23.46
CA TYR A 320 1.27 16.41 -22.28
C TYR A 320 2.14 16.90 -21.15
N ALA A 321 1.65 16.74 -19.94
CA ALA A 321 2.36 17.11 -18.73
C ALA A 321 2.23 15.95 -17.73
N MET A 322 3.35 15.58 -17.11
CA MET A 322 3.43 14.46 -16.18
C MET A 322 3.93 14.94 -14.83
N SER A 323 3.38 14.40 -13.74
CA SER A 323 3.88 14.67 -12.40
C SER A 323 3.78 13.41 -11.54
N THR A 324 4.83 13.12 -10.79
CA THR A 324 4.98 11.84 -10.10
C THR A 324 5.14 12.04 -8.61
N VAL A 325 4.38 11.28 -7.82
CA VAL A 325 4.52 11.21 -6.36
C VAL A 325 4.80 9.77 -5.98
N VAL A 326 5.85 9.57 -5.18
CA VAL A 326 6.19 8.27 -4.60
C VAL A 326 5.98 8.35 -3.09
N ARG A 327 5.36 7.34 -2.50
CA ARG A 327 5.19 7.21 -1.04
C ARG A 327 5.78 5.90 -0.56
N TYR A 328 6.49 5.97 0.56
CA TYR A 328 6.95 4.81 1.31
C TYR A 328 6.31 4.81 2.68
N SER A 329 5.74 3.68 3.09
CA SER A 329 5.26 3.45 4.45
C SER A 329 6.21 2.53 5.21
N THR A 330 6.58 2.91 6.43
CA THR A 330 7.49 2.17 7.32
C THR A 330 6.93 2.02 8.73
N VAL A 331 7.48 1.06 9.49
CA VAL A 331 7.31 1.03 10.95
C VAL A 331 8.37 1.96 11.52
N GLY A 332 7.96 3.01 12.23
CA GLY A 332 8.88 4.00 12.80
C GLY A 332 9.44 5.02 11.80
N GLU A 333 10.47 5.77 12.24
CA GLU A 333 11.09 6.84 11.45
C GLU A 333 11.81 6.31 10.22
N LEU A 334 11.70 7.03 9.11
CA LEU A 334 12.23 6.62 7.81
C LEU A 334 13.75 6.74 7.76
N SER A 335 14.46 5.65 8.05
CA SER A 335 15.93 5.53 7.91
C SER A 335 16.35 4.86 6.59
N LEU A 336 15.52 4.93 5.55
CA LEU A 336 15.73 4.20 4.29
C LEU A 336 16.64 4.94 3.31
N THR A 337 17.49 4.19 2.60
CA THR A 337 18.14 4.68 1.37
C THR A 337 17.11 4.75 0.26
N VAL A 338 16.81 5.98 -0.19
CA VAL A 338 15.93 6.25 -1.33
C VAL A 338 16.77 6.62 -2.56
N PRO A 339 16.27 6.40 -3.80
CA PRO A 339 16.94 6.87 -5.01
C PRO A 339 17.22 8.38 -4.95
N GLU A 340 18.36 8.82 -5.49
CA GLU A 340 18.80 10.23 -5.42
C GLU A 340 17.86 11.18 -6.18
N GLU A 341 17.15 10.66 -7.17
CA GLU A 341 16.16 11.37 -7.98
C GLU A 341 14.87 11.69 -7.19
N LEU A 342 14.64 11.04 -6.05
CA LEU A 342 13.47 11.28 -5.20
C LEU A 342 13.70 12.45 -4.25
N ARG A 343 13.00 13.56 -4.49
CA ARG A 343 13.01 14.71 -3.59
C ARG A 343 11.86 14.68 -2.59
N ARG A 344 12.16 14.68 -1.29
CA ARG A 344 11.16 14.65 -0.22
C ARG A 344 10.26 15.89 -0.20
N LEU A 345 8.97 15.71 0.10
CA LEU A 345 7.94 16.74 0.11
C LEU A 345 7.68 17.35 1.52
N ASP A 346 8.73 17.68 2.26
CA ASP A 346 8.68 18.25 3.63
C ASP A 346 7.56 19.30 3.88
N GLY A 347 6.74 19.20 4.93
CA GLY A 347 5.66 20.16 5.23
C GLY A 347 4.56 20.21 4.15
N ARG A 348 4.53 19.22 3.25
CA ARG A 348 3.47 18.96 2.26
C ARG A 348 3.14 17.47 2.20
N GLN A 349 3.37 16.75 3.30
CA GLN A 349 3.23 15.30 3.37
C GLN A 349 1.76 14.87 3.31
N LEU A 350 0.88 15.52 4.08
CA LEU A 350 -0.56 15.23 4.05
C LEU A 350 -1.22 15.67 2.72
N PRO A 351 -0.90 16.84 2.15
CA PRO A 351 -1.32 17.17 0.78
C PRO A 351 -0.86 16.15 -0.26
N ALA A 352 0.40 15.70 -0.21
CA ALA A 352 0.92 14.70 -1.13
C ALA A 352 0.22 13.35 -0.97
N LEU A 353 -0.02 12.90 0.27
CA LEU A 353 -0.84 11.73 0.58
C LEU A 353 -2.21 11.84 -0.07
N ARG A 354 -2.94 12.94 0.20
CA ARG A 354 -4.29 13.17 -0.36
C ARG A 354 -4.30 13.16 -1.88
N ARG A 355 -3.29 13.72 -2.55
CA ARG A 355 -3.20 13.70 -4.02
C ARG A 355 -3.16 12.29 -4.60
N THR A 356 -2.50 11.36 -3.91
CA THR A 356 -2.45 9.96 -4.33
C THR A 356 -3.71 9.18 -3.99
N LEU A 357 -4.71 9.81 -3.34
CA LEU A 357 -6.00 9.20 -3.06
C LEU A 357 -7.04 9.68 -4.09
N PRO A 358 -7.91 8.78 -4.58
CA PRO A 358 -9.04 9.17 -5.41
C PRO A 358 -9.97 10.14 -4.65
N VAL A 359 -10.04 10.00 -3.32
CA VAL A 359 -10.91 10.78 -2.44
C VAL A 359 -10.28 12.11 -2.01
N GLY A 360 -8.99 12.34 -2.27
CA GLY A 360 -8.31 13.54 -1.78
C GLY A 360 -8.56 14.75 -2.67
N ARG A 361 -8.74 15.92 -2.04
CA ARG A 361 -8.86 17.20 -2.74
C ARG A 361 -7.56 17.55 -3.46
N ASP A 362 -7.69 18.12 -4.66
CA ASP A 362 -6.57 18.60 -5.49
C ASP A 362 -6.02 19.96 -5.03
N HIS A 363 -5.99 20.23 -3.73
CA HIS A 363 -5.50 21.50 -3.16
C HIS A 363 -4.01 21.43 -2.78
N VAL A 364 -3.21 20.65 -3.51
CA VAL A 364 -1.76 20.61 -3.32
C VAL A 364 -1.15 21.80 -4.05
N PRO A 365 -0.21 22.56 -3.43
CA PRO A 365 0.60 23.51 -4.18
C PRO A 365 1.25 22.82 -5.39
N ALA A 366 1.32 23.51 -6.53
CA ALA A 366 1.80 22.95 -7.80
C ALA A 366 3.01 22.01 -7.59
N LEU A 367 2.78 20.72 -7.80
CA LEU A 367 3.87 19.77 -7.84
C LEU A 367 4.63 19.96 -9.15
N PRO A 368 5.95 19.67 -9.15
CA PRO A 368 6.75 19.65 -10.36
C PRO A 368 6.02 18.86 -11.44
N THR A 369 5.87 19.50 -12.60
CA THR A 369 5.26 18.87 -13.77
C THR A 369 6.26 18.95 -14.91
N VAL A 370 6.55 17.81 -15.52
CA VAL A 370 7.48 17.66 -16.62
C VAL A 370 6.66 17.64 -17.92
N PRO A 371 6.92 18.55 -18.87
CA PRO A 371 6.34 18.46 -20.21
C PRO A 371 6.84 17.18 -20.90
N MET A 372 5.94 16.46 -21.57
CA MET A 372 6.25 15.18 -22.20
C MET A 372 5.79 15.17 -23.67
N ALA A 373 6.61 14.58 -24.54
CA ALA A 373 6.16 14.18 -25.87
C ALA A 373 5.39 12.86 -25.81
N LEU A 374 4.51 12.61 -26.79
CA LEU A 374 3.75 11.36 -26.84
C LEU A 374 4.67 10.14 -27.03
N ASP A 375 5.73 10.27 -27.84
CA ASP A 375 6.68 9.18 -28.08
C ASP A 375 7.48 8.81 -26.82
N GLU A 376 7.83 9.80 -25.99
CA GLU A 376 8.43 9.56 -24.68
C GLU A 376 7.46 8.78 -23.79
N LEU A 377 6.19 9.20 -23.71
CA LEU A 377 5.15 8.49 -22.94
C LEU A 377 4.90 7.07 -23.48
N ASN A 378 4.97 6.87 -24.80
CA ASN A 378 4.86 5.56 -25.44
C ASN A 378 6.03 4.65 -25.09
N ALA A 379 7.22 5.17 -24.77
CA ALA A 379 8.36 4.41 -24.30
C ALA A 379 8.28 4.10 -22.80
N LEU A 380 7.65 4.98 -22.01
CA LEU A 380 7.49 4.79 -20.57
C LEU A 380 6.55 3.63 -20.23
N ARG A 381 7.10 2.65 -19.53
CA ARG A 381 6.37 1.50 -18.97
C ARG A 381 6.16 1.72 -17.48
N PHE A 382 4.91 1.84 -17.10
CA PHE A 382 4.49 2.00 -15.71
C PHE A 382 4.34 0.61 -15.11
N VAL A 383 5.08 0.36 -14.01
CA VAL A 383 5.23 -0.89 -13.25
C VAL A 383 6.44 -1.75 -13.65
N ASP A 384 7.47 -1.73 -12.81
CA ASP A 384 8.66 -2.60 -12.85
C ASP A 384 8.93 -3.13 -11.43
N GLY A 385 8.05 -4.01 -10.95
CA GLY A 385 8.18 -4.70 -9.68
C GLY A 385 7.76 -6.15 -9.86
N GLY A 386 8.51 -7.09 -9.28
CA GLY A 386 8.21 -8.52 -9.34
C GLY A 386 6.83 -8.80 -8.78
N HIS A 387 5.96 -9.45 -9.56
CA HIS A 387 4.60 -9.78 -9.17
C HIS A 387 4.56 -11.14 -8.47
N GLY A 388 3.98 -11.19 -7.27
CA GLY A 388 3.84 -12.42 -6.51
C GLY A 388 4.95 -12.69 -5.49
N GLN A 389 4.74 -13.75 -4.71
CA GLN A 389 5.66 -14.12 -3.65
C GLN A 389 6.89 -14.84 -4.20
N LEU A 390 8.04 -14.68 -3.54
CA LEU A 390 9.24 -15.45 -3.87
C LEU A 390 8.94 -16.95 -3.77
N PHE A 391 9.16 -17.69 -4.85
CA PHE A 391 8.83 -19.10 -4.92
C PHE A 391 10.08 -19.98 -4.93
N GLY A 392 11.10 -19.60 -5.70
CA GLY A 392 12.36 -20.33 -5.78
C GLY A 392 13.34 -19.66 -6.73
N ALA A 393 14.17 -20.45 -7.40
CA ALA A 393 15.10 -20.00 -8.42
C ALA A 393 14.94 -20.78 -9.74
N ASP A 394 15.19 -20.14 -10.87
CA ASP A 394 15.19 -20.80 -12.18
C ASP A 394 16.47 -21.63 -12.41
N ALA A 395 16.61 -22.20 -13.61
CA ALA A 395 17.77 -23.01 -13.98
C ALA A 395 19.10 -22.21 -13.98
N GLN A 396 19.03 -20.89 -14.05
CA GLN A 396 20.15 -19.95 -14.02
C GLN A 396 20.43 -19.44 -12.59
N GLY A 397 19.69 -19.93 -11.59
CA GLY A 397 19.81 -19.51 -10.20
C GLY A 397 19.21 -18.13 -9.92
N GLN A 398 18.47 -17.54 -10.86
CA GLN A 398 17.79 -16.26 -10.64
C GLN A 398 16.53 -16.47 -9.81
N ALA A 399 16.31 -15.59 -8.83
CA ALA A 399 15.14 -15.68 -7.98
C ALA A 399 13.85 -15.48 -8.81
N VAL A 400 12.82 -16.29 -8.55
CA VAL A 400 11.55 -16.27 -9.27
C VAL A 400 10.42 -15.97 -8.30
N ALA A 401 9.66 -14.92 -8.59
CA ALA A 401 8.38 -14.63 -7.96
C ALA A 401 7.24 -15.28 -8.75
N VAL A 402 6.25 -15.81 -8.02
CA VAL A 402 5.02 -16.37 -8.62
C VAL A 402 3.80 -15.79 -7.91
N PRO A 403 2.84 -15.22 -8.65
CA PRO A 403 1.59 -14.75 -8.07
C PRO A 403 0.70 -15.95 -7.70
N LEU A 404 0.69 -16.30 -6.42
CA LEU A 404 -0.12 -17.40 -5.85
C LEU A 404 -1.28 -16.90 -4.97
N PHE A 405 -1.34 -15.58 -4.75
CA PHE A 405 -2.34 -14.89 -3.96
C PHE A 405 -2.46 -13.45 -4.48
N GLY A 406 -3.69 -12.93 -4.53
CA GLY A 406 -3.96 -11.55 -4.90
C GLY A 406 -5.23 -11.39 -5.73
N SER A 407 -5.58 -10.15 -6.02
CA SER A 407 -6.76 -9.74 -6.81
C SER A 407 -6.76 -10.26 -8.25
N ASP A 408 -5.60 -10.63 -8.78
CA ASP A 408 -5.44 -11.20 -10.13
C ASP A 408 -5.40 -12.74 -10.15
N VAL A 409 -5.32 -13.39 -8.98
CA VAL A 409 -5.21 -14.85 -8.87
C VAL A 409 -6.48 -15.39 -8.25
N ARG A 410 -7.33 -16.05 -9.05
CA ARG A 410 -8.55 -16.69 -8.54
C ARG A 410 -8.30 -18.12 -8.10
N ARG A 411 -7.54 -18.90 -8.89
CA ARG A 411 -7.35 -20.33 -8.64
C ARG A 411 -5.92 -20.79 -8.89
N VAL A 412 -5.39 -21.50 -7.90
CA VAL A 412 -4.10 -22.19 -7.92
C VAL A 412 -4.33 -23.68 -7.71
N ASP A 413 -3.85 -24.51 -8.64
CA ASP A 413 -3.81 -25.97 -8.45
C ASP A 413 -2.40 -26.40 -8.04
N LEU A 414 -2.29 -27.18 -6.97
CA LEU A 414 -1.03 -27.71 -6.47
C LEU A 414 -1.05 -29.24 -6.52
N PHE A 415 -0.26 -29.83 -7.40
CA PHE A 415 0.03 -31.26 -7.47
C PHE A 415 1.34 -31.52 -6.73
N GLY A 416 1.27 -31.63 -5.40
CA GLY A 416 2.47 -31.72 -4.57
C GLY A 416 2.20 -32.11 -3.12
N SER A 417 3.28 -32.12 -2.35
CA SER A 417 3.27 -32.42 -0.92
C SER A 417 2.52 -31.35 -0.11
N ALA A 418 1.98 -31.77 1.03
CA ALA A 418 1.40 -30.84 1.99
C ALA A 418 2.42 -29.83 2.53
N PHE A 419 3.69 -30.23 2.64
CA PHE A 419 4.77 -29.35 3.07
C PHE A 419 4.96 -28.14 2.13
N LEU A 420 4.97 -28.38 0.81
CA LEU A 420 5.01 -27.29 -0.18
C LEU A 420 3.78 -26.37 -0.05
N ALA A 421 2.60 -26.94 0.19
CA ALA A 421 1.39 -26.16 0.42
C ALA A 421 1.53 -25.26 1.67
N GLN A 422 2.08 -25.79 2.76
CA GLN A 422 2.34 -25.04 3.99
C GLN A 422 3.35 -23.91 3.77
N GLN A 423 4.41 -24.14 3.00
CA GLN A 423 5.35 -23.08 2.62
C GLN A 423 4.67 -21.95 1.83
N ILE A 424 3.79 -22.31 0.87
CA ILE A 424 3.00 -21.34 0.12
C ILE A 424 2.11 -20.54 1.06
N VAL A 425 1.44 -21.19 2.03
CA VAL A 425 0.57 -20.55 3.02
C VAL A 425 1.34 -19.59 3.93
N VAL A 426 2.48 -20.00 4.48
CA VAL A 426 3.31 -19.14 5.34
C VAL A 426 3.75 -17.88 4.60
N ARG A 427 4.17 -18.01 3.33
CA ARG A 427 4.52 -16.86 2.50
C ARG A 427 3.31 -15.99 2.17
N ALA A 428 2.17 -16.60 1.86
CA ALA A 428 0.93 -15.88 1.60
C ALA A 428 0.51 -15.05 2.82
N ILE A 429 0.62 -15.63 4.02
CA ILE A 429 0.38 -14.94 5.29
C ILE A 429 1.31 -13.75 5.45
N ALA A 430 2.62 -13.92 5.25
CA ALA A 430 3.60 -12.84 5.36
C ALA A 430 3.26 -11.63 4.45
N VAL A 431 2.69 -11.89 3.27
CA VAL A 431 2.28 -10.84 2.31
C VAL A 431 0.87 -10.30 2.55
N GLY A 432 0.15 -10.79 3.57
CA GLY A 432 -1.13 -10.26 4.03
C GLY A 432 -2.35 -11.12 3.75
N ALA A 433 -2.17 -12.37 3.32
CA ALA A 433 -3.30 -13.28 3.13
C ALA A 433 -3.92 -13.66 4.48
N ARG A 434 -5.26 -13.57 4.55
CA ARG A 434 -6.06 -14.16 5.62
C ARG A 434 -6.55 -15.50 5.13
N VAL A 435 -6.00 -16.57 5.70
CA VAL A 435 -6.08 -17.93 5.16
C VAL A 435 -7.08 -18.76 5.93
N VAL A 436 -7.91 -19.48 5.20
CA VAL A 436 -8.78 -20.50 5.75
C VAL A 436 -8.49 -21.86 5.15
N ILE A 437 -8.32 -22.88 5.98
CA ILE A 437 -8.01 -24.25 5.57
C ILE A 437 -9.28 -25.11 5.67
N ARG A 438 -9.62 -25.77 4.55
CA ARG A 438 -10.65 -26.81 4.44
C ARG A 438 -9.95 -28.15 4.17
N THR A 439 -9.84 -28.99 5.20
CA THR A 439 -9.09 -30.25 5.14
C THR A 439 -9.84 -31.39 5.81
N ASP A 440 -9.66 -32.61 5.31
CA ASP A 440 -10.10 -33.87 5.94
C ASP A 440 -8.96 -34.54 6.76
N ARG A 441 -7.80 -33.87 6.86
CA ARG A 441 -6.58 -34.33 7.56
C ARG A 441 -5.99 -33.22 8.46
N PRO A 442 -6.72 -32.77 9.49
CA PRO A 442 -6.35 -31.61 10.31
C PRO A 442 -5.01 -31.77 11.03
N GLU A 443 -4.57 -33.00 11.30
CA GLU A 443 -3.27 -33.31 11.91
C GLU A 443 -2.06 -32.83 11.10
N VAL A 444 -2.21 -32.70 9.77
CA VAL A 444 -1.14 -32.16 8.92
C VAL A 444 -0.96 -30.66 9.15
N TRP A 445 -2.05 -29.93 9.42
CA TRP A 445 -2.07 -28.47 9.49
C TRP A 445 -1.98 -27.93 10.91
N ARG A 446 -2.35 -28.73 11.92
CA ARG A 446 -2.48 -28.30 13.33
C ARG A 446 -1.21 -27.62 13.86
N GLY A 447 -0.03 -28.20 13.63
CA GLY A 447 1.23 -27.61 14.07
C GLY A 447 1.47 -26.19 13.52
N MET A 448 1.15 -25.97 12.24
CA MET A 448 1.29 -24.64 11.63
C MET A 448 0.27 -23.64 12.17
N VAL A 449 -0.98 -24.06 12.40
CA VAL A 449 -2.02 -23.21 13.00
C VAL A 449 -1.63 -22.79 14.41
N ASP A 450 -1.15 -23.74 15.23
CA ASP A 450 -0.70 -23.49 16.60
C ASP A 450 0.51 -22.55 16.64
N ASN A 451 1.43 -22.67 15.68
CA ASN A 451 2.63 -21.83 15.60
C ASN A 451 2.35 -20.40 15.12
N VAL A 452 1.43 -20.23 14.16
CA VAL A 452 1.01 -18.89 13.70
C VAL A 452 0.29 -18.17 14.83
N ASN A 453 -0.51 -18.90 15.63
CA ASN A 453 -1.18 -18.41 16.84
C ASN A 453 -1.94 -17.07 16.66
N ASP A 454 -2.52 -16.88 15.48
CA ASP A 454 -3.31 -15.70 15.14
C ASP A 454 -4.51 -16.11 14.30
N SER A 455 -5.67 -16.26 14.96
CA SER A 455 -6.93 -16.67 14.35
C SER A 455 -7.51 -15.63 13.38
N SER A 456 -7.02 -14.39 13.40
CA SER A 456 -7.41 -13.36 12.43
C SER A 456 -6.69 -13.54 11.08
N THR A 457 -5.58 -14.28 11.08
CA THR A 457 -4.69 -14.49 9.94
C THR A 457 -4.79 -15.91 9.39
N LEU A 458 -4.81 -16.94 10.24
CA LEU A 458 -4.90 -18.34 9.82
C LEU A 458 -5.96 -19.08 10.64
N PHE A 459 -6.90 -19.70 9.96
CA PHE A 459 -7.97 -20.47 10.57
C PHE A 459 -8.18 -21.82 9.89
N MET A 460 -8.53 -22.85 10.64
CA MET A 460 -8.85 -24.18 10.13
C MET A 460 -10.25 -24.57 10.61
N PHE A 461 -11.14 -24.93 9.68
CA PHE A 461 -12.45 -25.45 10.07
C PHE A 461 -12.35 -26.91 10.48
N ASP A 462 -12.87 -27.22 11.66
CA ASP A 462 -13.05 -28.57 12.19
C ASP A 462 -14.45 -29.13 11.81
N SER A 463 -15.47 -28.26 11.70
CA SER A 463 -16.87 -28.67 11.46
C SER A 463 -17.65 -27.74 10.52
N PRO A 464 -18.55 -28.27 9.65
CA PRO A 464 -19.35 -27.48 8.70
C PRO A 464 -20.38 -26.52 9.33
N VAL A 465 -20.65 -26.59 10.64
CA VAL A 465 -21.62 -25.71 11.33
C VAL A 465 -21.03 -24.33 11.65
N GLU A 466 -19.72 -24.22 11.87
CA GLU A 466 -19.03 -22.94 12.12
C GLU A 466 -18.89 -22.08 10.85
N GLN A 467 -19.20 -22.66 9.69
CA GLN A 467 -18.95 -22.15 8.35
C GLN A 467 -19.78 -20.92 7.96
N ARG A 468 -20.92 -20.64 8.62
CA ARG A 468 -21.87 -19.59 8.19
C ARG A 468 -21.61 -18.19 8.79
N ASN A 469 -20.82 -18.07 9.87
CA ASN A 469 -20.71 -16.80 10.63
C ASN A 469 -19.43 -15.97 10.37
N THR A 470 -18.44 -16.46 9.63
CA THR A 470 -17.11 -15.80 9.47
C THR A 470 -16.78 -15.33 8.05
N LEU A 471 -17.71 -15.44 7.10
CA LEU A 471 -17.47 -15.43 5.64
C LEU A 471 -17.08 -14.09 4.98
N ASN A 472 -16.71 -13.04 5.70
CA ASN A 472 -16.25 -11.77 5.11
C ASN A 472 -14.80 -11.38 5.48
N VAL A 473 -14.03 -12.31 6.05
CA VAL A 473 -12.69 -12.01 6.62
C VAL A 473 -11.54 -12.73 5.90
N TYR A 474 -11.78 -13.71 5.03
CA TYR A 474 -10.68 -14.46 4.39
C TYR A 474 -10.41 -14.02 2.96
N THR A 475 -9.16 -14.09 2.54
CA THR A 475 -8.70 -13.71 1.19
C THR A 475 -8.12 -14.89 0.42
N LEU A 476 -7.70 -15.96 1.11
CA LEU A 476 -7.20 -17.20 0.52
C LEU A 476 -7.88 -18.42 1.18
N CYS A 477 -8.43 -19.32 0.37
CA CYS A 477 -8.99 -20.60 0.83
C CYS A 477 -8.14 -21.77 0.35
N ILE A 478 -7.67 -22.60 1.28
CA ILE A 478 -6.95 -23.83 0.99
C ILE A 478 -7.94 -24.99 0.96
N LEU A 479 -8.08 -25.63 -0.20
CA LEU A 479 -8.91 -26.79 -0.44
C LEU A 479 -8.02 -28.03 -0.45
N ASP A 480 -7.88 -28.65 0.72
CA ASP A 480 -7.11 -29.88 0.89
C ASP A 480 -8.01 -31.13 0.93
N ALA A 481 -9.26 -31.01 1.41
CA ALA A 481 -10.19 -32.15 1.45
C ALA A 481 -10.64 -32.55 0.04
N ARG A 482 -10.84 -33.86 -0.19
CA ARG A 482 -11.23 -34.38 -1.52
C ARG A 482 -12.60 -33.85 -2.01
N GLU A 483 -13.50 -33.60 -1.07
CA GLU A 483 -14.86 -33.11 -1.33
C GLU A 483 -15.00 -31.60 -1.07
N ALA A 484 -13.89 -30.88 -0.82
CA ALA A 484 -13.94 -29.46 -0.52
C ALA A 484 -14.48 -28.66 -1.70
N THR A 485 -15.59 -27.97 -1.49
CA THR A 485 -16.17 -27.07 -2.49
C THR A 485 -15.49 -25.71 -2.47
N GLU A 486 -15.44 -25.12 -3.66
CA GLU A 486 -14.93 -23.78 -3.89
C GLU A 486 -15.82 -22.74 -3.19
N ASP A 487 -15.20 -21.74 -2.59
CA ASP A 487 -15.92 -20.60 -2.03
C ASP A 487 -15.80 -19.40 -2.95
N HIS A 488 -16.85 -19.14 -3.73
CA HIS A 488 -16.86 -18.05 -4.69
C HIS A 488 -16.79 -16.66 -4.04
N MET A 489 -16.98 -16.55 -2.71
CA MET A 489 -16.83 -15.30 -1.96
C MET A 489 -15.37 -15.00 -1.61
N VAL A 490 -14.48 -16.00 -1.63
CA VAL A 490 -13.05 -15.82 -1.36
C VAL A 490 -12.32 -15.47 -2.65
N GLY A 491 -11.46 -14.45 -2.60
CA GLY A 491 -10.76 -13.91 -3.77
C GLY A 491 -9.83 -14.92 -4.45
N THR A 492 -9.05 -15.67 -3.67
CA THR A 492 -8.13 -16.70 -4.19
C THR A 492 -8.42 -18.06 -3.54
N GLN A 493 -8.32 -19.12 -4.33
CA GLN A 493 -8.42 -20.51 -3.87
C GLN A 493 -7.18 -21.30 -4.29
N LEU A 494 -6.66 -22.12 -3.39
CA LEU A 494 -5.57 -23.05 -3.67
C LEU A 494 -6.07 -24.46 -3.40
N ARG A 495 -6.15 -25.28 -4.46
CA ARG A 495 -6.55 -26.69 -4.35
C ARG A 495 -5.32 -27.59 -4.35
N ILE A 496 -5.27 -28.51 -3.39
CA ILE A 496 -4.19 -29.48 -3.24
C ILE A 496 -4.64 -30.82 -3.81
N HIS A 497 -3.97 -31.24 -4.87
CA HIS A 497 -4.13 -32.54 -5.50
C HIS A 497 -3.13 -33.53 -4.91
N ARG A 498 -3.65 -34.56 -4.24
CA ARG A 498 -2.85 -35.58 -3.54
C ARG A 498 -2.20 -36.60 -4.50
N THR A 499 -2.68 -36.65 -5.73
CA THR A 499 -2.14 -37.54 -6.77
C THR A 499 -1.08 -36.78 -7.55
N ALA A 500 0.11 -37.36 -7.65
CA ALA A 500 1.15 -36.81 -8.51
C ALA A 500 0.67 -36.76 -9.96
N ALA A 501 0.92 -35.64 -10.62
CA ALA A 501 0.58 -35.41 -12.02
C ALA A 501 1.81 -34.91 -12.78
N VAL A 502 1.78 -35.07 -14.10
CA VAL A 502 2.77 -34.51 -15.00
C VAL A 502 2.30 -33.12 -15.43
N PRO A 503 3.20 -32.15 -15.65
CA PRO A 503 2.81 -30.82 -16.13
C PRO A 503 1.98 -30.90 -17.42
N THR A 504 0.78 -30.34 -17.37
CA THR A 504 -0.10 -30.16 -18.54
C THR A 504 -0.36 -28.68 -18.74
N PRO A 505 -0.72 -28.24 -19.96
CA PRO A 505 -1.24 -26.89 -20.18
C PRO A 505 -2.37 -26.58 -19.21
N ILE A 506 -2.41 -25.34 -18.70
CA ILE A 506 -3.41 -24.92 -17.75
C ILE A 506 -4.79 -24.83 -18.41
N ASP A 507 -5.84 -25.20 -17.68
CA ASP A 507 -7.22 -25.02 -18.14
C ASP A 507 -7.67 -23.56 -18.01
N ASP A 508 -8.85 -23.23 -18.53
CA ASP A 508 -9.39 -21.87 -18.44
C ASP A 508 -9.80 -21.48 -17.01
N ALA A 509 -9.98 -22.47 -16.12
CA ALA A 509 -10.47 -22.27 -14.76
C ALA A 509 -9.35 -21.91 -13.77
N SER A 510 -8.12 -22.34 -14.03
CA SER A 510 -6.95 -22.13 -13.19
C SER A 510 -6.04 -21.04 -13.74
N ASP A 511 -5.46 -20.25 -12.84
CA ASP A 511 -4.53 -19.18 -13.20
C ASP A 511 -3.07 -19.64 -13.04
N VAL A 512 -2.80 -20.52 -12.06
CA VAL A 512 -1.50 -21.18 -11.85
C VAL A 512 -1.69 -22.65 -11.54
N ALA A 513 -0.86 -23.52 -12.13
CA ALA A 513 -0.73 -24.92 -11.72
C ALA A 513 0.73 -25.22 -11.34
N ILE A 514 0.93 -25.87 -10.20
CA ILE A 514 2.25 -26.23 -9.66
C ILE A 514 2.35 -27.74 -9.60
N TYR A 515 3.40 -28.30 -10.21
CA TYR A 515 3.67 -29.74 -10.22
C TYR A 515 4.99 -30.03 -9.52
N GLN A 516 4.95 -30.66 -8.36
CA GLN A 516 6.15 -31.09 -7.65
C GLN A 516 6.68 -32.40 -8.22
N VAL A 517 7.99 -32.47 -8.46
CA VAL A 517 8.63 -33.64 -9.03
C VAL A 517 8.71 -34.74 -7.97
N LYS A 518 8.16 -35.93 -8.26
CA LYS A 518 8.10 -37.04 -7.29
C LYS A 518 9.50 -37.52 -6.84
N SER A 519 10.49 -37.50 -7.73
CA SER A 519 11.86 -37.93 -7.45
C SER A 519 12.72 -36.86 -6.77
N ASP A 520 12.27 -35.60 -6.77
CA ASP A 520 13.03 -34.46 -6.25
C ASP A 520 12.08 -33.44 -5.64
N ALA A 521 11.95 -33.48 -4.31
CA ALA A 521 11.06 -32.61 -3.57
C ALA A 521 11.40 -31.12 -3.69
N HIS A 522 12.63 -30.77 -4.12
CA HIS A 522 13.03 -29.38 -4.31
C HIS A 522 12.74 -28.86 -5.71
N ARG A 523 12.28 -29.69 -6.64
CA ARG A 523 11.98 -29.26 -8.01
C ARG A 523 10.49 -29.23 -8.26
N VAL A 524 10.05 -28.14 -8.87
CA VAL A 524 8.65 -27.91 -9.24
C VAL A 524 8.57 -27.33 -10.64
N TYR A 525 7.48 -27.60 -11.34
CA TYR A 525 7.11 -26.90 -12.56
C TYR A 525 5.94 -25.97 -12.25
N VAL A 526 6.08 -24.70 -12.62
CA VAL A 526 5.03 -23.69 -12.53
C VAL A 526 4.47 -23.49 -13.94
N VAL A 527 3.20 -23.79 -14.12
CA VAL A 527 2.48 -23.64 -15.38
C VAL A 527 1.49 -22.48 -15.24
N THR A 528 1.52 -21.56 -16.19
CA THR A 528 0.62 -20.41 -16.30
C THR A 528 0.23 -20.20 -17.76
N ARG A 529 -0.65 -19.24 -18.04
CA ARG A 529 -1.00 -18.87 -19.42
C ARG A 529 0.20 -18.36 -20.24
N SER A 530 1.27 -17.87 -19.59
CA SER A 530 2.50 -17.45 -20.27
C SER A 530 3.46 -18.61 -20.57
N GLY A 531 3.21 -19.80 -20.04
CA GLY A 531 4.03 -20.99 -20.28
C GLY A 531 4.42 -21.73 -18.99
N THR A 532 5.37 -22.65 -19.15
CA THR A 532 5.87 -23.53 -18.09
C THR A 532 7.30 -23.16 -17.72
N LEU A 533 7.56 -23.00 -16.42
CA LEU A 533 8.87 -22.70 -15.87
C LEU A 533 9.27 -23.76 -14.84
N ALA A 534 10.47 -24.33 -14.99
CA ALA A 534 11.07 -25.17 -13.97
C ALA A 534 11.70 -24.30 -12.88
N VAL A 535 11.36 -24.58 -11.62
CA VAL A 535 11.84 -23.82 -10.47
C VAL A 535 12.40 -24.77 -9.43
N SER A 536 13.56 -24.41 -8.89
CA SER A 536 14.15 -25.02 -7.69
C SER A 536 13.66 -24.26 -6.47
N LEU A 537 12.92 -24.93 -5.60
CA LEU A 537 12.37 -24.37 -4.38
C LEU A 537 13.48 -23.93 -3.45
N VAL A 538 13.31 -22.73 -2.90
CA VAL A 538 14.12 -22.22 -1.79
C VAL A 538 13.31 -22.45 -0.52
N ALA A 539 13.85 -23.12 0.49
CA ALA A 539 13.20 -23.34 1.78
C ALA A 539 13.95 -22.57 2.87
N LEU A 540 13.22 -21.96 3.81
CA LEU A 540 13.82 -21.31 4.98
C LEU A 540 13.80 -22.24 6.20
N PRO A 541 14.90 -22.32 6.97
CA PRO A 541 14.87 -22.91 8.30
C PRO A 541 13.81 -22.27 9.22
N ALA A 542 13.59 -20.95 9.08
CA ALA A 542 12.56 -20.23 9.83
C ALA A 542 11.12 -20.51 9.36
N GLU A 543 10.90 -20.82 8.07
CA GLU A 543 9.60 -21.36 7.61
C GLU A 543 9.38 -22.74 8.21
N GLY A 544 10.43 -23.57 8.26
CA GLY A 544 10.40 -24.88 8.93
C GLY A 544 9.98 -24.77 10.40
N ALA A 545 10.43 -23.75 11.13
CA ALA A 545 9.99 -23.52 12.51
C ALA A 545 8.49 -23.24 12.62
N LEU A 546 7.90 -22.47 11.69
CA LEU A 546 6.46 -22.24 11.64
C LEU A 546 5.68 -23.51 11.23
N ILE A 547 6.30 -24.45 10.53
CA ILE A 547 5.66 -25.66 10.00
C ILE A 547 5.82 -26.88 10.94
N GLU A 548 6.99 -27.08 11.57
CA GLU A 548 7.39 -28.36 12.19
C GLU A 548 7.46 -28.41 13.74
N SER A 549 7.22 -27.34 14.49
CA SER A 549 7.47 -27.34 15.95
C SER A 549 6.45 -28.09 16.84
N ALA A 550 5.62 -28.99 16.32
CA ALA A 550 4.74 -29.86 17.13
C ALA A 550 5.28 -31.30 17.36
N ARG A 551 6.51 -31.63 16.91
CA ARG A 551 7.11 -32.96 17.18
C ARG A 551 7.99 -33.05 18.42
N GLN A 552 8.48 -31.93 18.97
CA GLN A 552 9.40 -31.97 20.13
C GLN A 552 8.72 -31.92 21.51
N GLN A 553 7.41 -31.67 21.61
CA GLN A 553 6.68 -31.68 22.89
C GLN A 553 5.95 -32.99 23.21
N VAL A 554 5.95 -33.97 22.29
CA VAL A 554 5.44 -35.33 22.54
C VAL A 554 6.59 -36.33 22.43
N ARG A 555 7.65 -36.13 23.21
CA ARG A 555 8.48 -37.25 23.68
C ARG A 555 7.92 -37.62 25.04
N VAL A 556 6.93 -38.51 25.05
CA VAL A 556 6.56 -39.25 26.26
C VAL A 556 7.84 -39.93 26.74
N PRO A 557 8.29 -39.75 28.00
CA PRO A 557 9.38 -40.55 28.53
C PRO A 557 8.98 -42.01 28.39
N GLU A 558 9.82 -42.83 27.76
CA GLU A 558 9.67 -44.28 27.77
C GLU A 558 9.45 -44.73 29.23
N PRO A 559 8.37 -45.47 29.54
CA PRO A 559 8.24 -46.06 30.86
C PRO A 559 9.42 -47.02 31.02
N VAL A 560 10.27 -46.73 32.02
CA VAL A 560 11.31 -47.63 32.50
C VAL A 560 10.70 -49.01 32.67
N GLY A 561 11.22 -49.97 31.90
CA GLY A 561 10.65 -51.31 31.78
C GLY A 561 10.37 -51.96 33.13
N ALA A 562 9.14 -52.45 33.29
CA ALA A 562 8.82 -53.42 34.31
C ALA A 562 9.69 -54.65 34.09
N GLY A 563 10.62 -54.89 35.02
CA GLY A 563 11.43 -56.10 35.05
C GLY A 563 10.54 -57.36 35.09
N ALA A 564 10.95 -58.38 34.36
CA ALA A 564 10.33 -59.69 34.33
C ALA A 564 10.24 -60.30 35.75
N PRO A 565 9.19 -61.08 36.06
CA PRO A 565 9.04 -61.70 37.37
C PRO A 565 10.09 -62.81 37.56
N ALA A 566 10.87 -62.71 38.64
CA ALA A 566 11.78 -63.75 39.07
C ALA A 566 11.00 -64.97 39.59
N SER A 567 11.30 -66.13 39.02
CA SER A 567 10.84 -67.44 39.44
C SER A 567 11.26 -67.77 40.88
N ALA A 568 10.30 -68.21 41.68
CA ALA A 568 10.50 -68.69 43.04
C ALA A 568 11.25 -70.04 43.08
N GLY A 569 12.24 -70.14 43.96
CA GLY A 569 12.88 -71.37 44.45
C GLY A 569 13.23 -71.19 45.93
N PRO A 570 13.23 -72.26 46.74
CA PRO A 570 12.68 -72.23 48.10
C PRO A 570 13.65 -71.73 49.19
N PHE A 571 13.03 -71.16 50.22
CA PHE A 571 13.59 -70.76 51.49
C PHE A 571 14.31 -71.93 52.19
N ARG A 572 15.57 -71.74 52.58
CA ARG A 572 16.27 -72.54 53.59
C ARG A 572 16.58 -71.62 54.78
N PRO A 573 16.13 -71.96 56.00
CA PRO A 573 16.52 -71.27 57.22
C PRO A 573 17.89 -71.79 57.65
N ASP A 574 18.83 -70.89 57.96
CA ASP A 574 19.78 -71.01 59.08
C ASP A 574 20.71 -69.78 59.08
N ASP A 575 21.19 -69.47 60.28
CA ASP A 575 22.18 -68.44 60.66
C ASP A 575 21.64 -67.03 60.98
N ALA A 576 20.95 -67.00 62.13
CA ALA A 576 21.06 -65.91 63.09
C ALA A 576 22.47 -65.87 63.73
N GLU A 577 22.80 -64.74 64.38
CA GLU A 577 24.08 -64.34 65.04
C GLU A 577 25.00 -63.49 64.12
N ARG A 578 25.46 -62.26 64.40
CA ARG A 578 25.60 -61.40 65.60
C ARG A 578 26.10 -59.97 65.15
N PRO A 579 26.30 -58.97 66.06
CA PRO A 579 25.99 -57.54 65.83
C PRO A 579 27.14 -56.50 65.73
N TRP A 580 26.75 -55.28 65.30
CA TRP A 580 27.22 -53.88 65.52
C TRP A 580 28.60 -53.53 66.14
N SER A 581 29.33 -52.54 65.56
CA SER A 581 29.93 -51.34 66.25
C SER A 581 30.74 -50.36 65.36
N PRO A 582 30.94 -49.07 65.78
CA PRO A 582 31.31 -47.89 64.95
C PRO A 582 32.76 -47.37 65.17
N PRO A 583 33.17 -46.21 64.59
CA PRO A 583 33.83 -45.16 65.42
C PRO A 583 33.62 -43.67 65.00
N HIS A 584 33.93 -42.76 65.94
CA HIS A 584 34.00 -41.26 65.87
C HIS A 584 35.47 -40.74 65.67
N PRO A 585 35.87 -39.46 65.98
CA PRO A 585 35.80 -38.20 65.18
C PRO A 585 37.15 -37.38 65.11
N GLY A 586 37.18 -36.21 64.41
CA GLY A 586 38.15 -35.09 64.62
C GLY A 586 38.65 -34.32 63.36
N PRO A 587 39.32 -33.14 63.47
CA PRO A 587 38.69 -31.79 63.45
C PRO A 587 39.27 -30.75 62.42
N ASP A 588 38.70 -29.52 62.46
CA ASP A 588 38.92 -28.30 61.65
C ASP A 588 40.33 -27.64 61.67
N GLY A 589 40.66 -26.81 60.64
CA GLY A 589 41.60 -25.69 60.75
C GLY A 589 42.21 -25.07 59.45
N GLY A 590 41.81 -23.83 59.09
CA GLY A 590 42.67 -22.63 58.90
C GLY A 590 43.60 -22.38 57.67
N GLN A 591 43.34 -21.25 56.99
CA GLN A 591 44.26 -20.22 56.43
C GLN A 591 45.13 -20.44 55.15
N GLY A 592 45.03 -19.49 54.20
CA GLY A 592 46.20 -18.70 53.74
C GLY A 592 46.70 -18.76 52.27
N ARG A 593 46.59 -17.60 51.59
CA ARG A 593 47.49 -16.99 50.56
C ARG A 593 47.47 -17.40 49.07
N THR A 594 47.51 -16.33 48.26
CA THR A 594 47.77 -16.17 46.81
C THR A 594 49.20 -16.54 46.38
N PRO A 595 49.47 -16.69 45.06
CA PRO A 595 50.38 -15.71 44.42
C PRO A 595 50.07 -15.33 42.95
N ASP A 596 50.35 -14.05 42.65
CA ASP A 596 51.05 -13.42 41.52
C ASP A 596 50.91 -13.86 40.04
N GLY A 597 50.78 -12.85 39.18
CA GLY A 597 50.74 -12.88 37.70
C GLY A 597 52.11 -13.12 37.01
N PRO A 598 52.28 -12.74 35.72
CA PRO A 598 52.30 -11.32 35.32
C PRO A 598 51.66 -10.98 33.95
N GLY A 599 51.38 -9.67 33.74
CA GLY A 599 51.20 -9.01 32.42
C GLY A 599 52.54 -8.85 31.68
N PRO A 600 52.67 -8.05 30.59
CA PRO A 600 52.16 -6.66 30.40
C PRO A 600 51.63 -6.42 28.95
N GLY A 601 51.18 -5.26 28.45
CA GLY A 601 51.15 -3.84 28.81
C GLY A 601 50.47 -3.11 27.63
N GLY A 602 50.14 -1.82 27.60
CA GLY A 602 50.34 -0.70 28.50
C GLY A 602 50.07 0.62 27.72
N GLY A 603 49.73 1.71 28.44
CA GLY A 603 49.78 3.12 28.02
C GLY A 603 48.58 3.65 27.19
N HIS A 604 47.99 4.82 27.43
CA HIS A 604 48.33 5.99 28.27
C HIS A 604 47.08 6.90 28.39
N GLY A 605 46.83 7.50 29.56
CA GLY A 605 46.10 8.78 29.68
C GLY A 605 47.07 9.98 29.54
N PRO A 606 46.75 11.24 29.93
CA PRO A 606 45.62 11.66 30.79
C PRO A 606 44.99 13.07 30.45
N ASP A 607 44.10 13.51 31.35
CA ASP A 607 43.74 14.89 31.76
C ASP A 607 42.73 15.78 30.99
N GLY A 608 41.62 16.10 31.68
CA GLY A 608 41.32 17.49 32.08
C GLY A 608 40.07 18.20 31.53
N GLY A 609 39.12 18.54 32.42
CA GLY A 609 38.20 19.71 32.32
C GLY A 609 36.77 19.42 31.83
N ASP A 610 35.75 19.25 32.69
CA ASP A 610 34.98 20.27 33.42
C ASP A 610 33.95 21.04 32.54
N PHE A 611 32.65 20.67 32.60
CA PHE A 611 31.52 21.58 32.92
C PHE A 611 30.12 20.92 32.83
N ARG A 612 29.46 20.83 33.99
CA ARG A 612 28.05 21.08 34.36
C ARG A 612 26.89 20.79 33.37
N ASP A 613 25.99 19.93 33.82
CA ASP A 613 24.54 19.98 33.55
C ASP A 613 23.79 19.89 34.90
N PRO A 614 22.89 20.84 35.25
CA PRO A 614 21.98 20.67 36.37
C PRO A 614 20.50 20.60 35.95
N SER A 615 19.84 19.58 36.49
CA SER A 615 18.57 19.68 37.25
C SER A 615 17.24 19.87 36.49
N PHE A 616 16.30 18.94 36.69
CA PHE A 616 15.21 19.03 37.70
C PHE A 616 14.30 17.78 37.56
N ARG A 617 14.26 16.87 38.54
CA ARG A 617 13.47 16.85 39.80
C ARG A 617 12.03 16.34 39.62
N GLN A 618 11.88 15.08 40.02
CA GLN A 618 10.67 14.42 40.47
C GLN A 618 10.47 14.73 41.97
N PRO A 619 9.24 14.83 42.49
CA PRO A 619 9.00 14.74 43.93
C PRO A 619 8.50 13.35 44.33
N ASP A 620 9.21 12.79 45.30
CA ASP A 620 8.81 11.71 46.20
C ASP A 620 7.63 12.10 47.11
N LEU A 621 7.04 11.07 47.75
CA LEU A 621 6.78 10.92 49.19
C LEU A 621 5.83 9.70 49.33
N GLY A 622 6.27 8.53 49.79
CA GLY A 622 6.59 8.16 51.20
C GLY A 622 5.44 7.27 51.72
N GLY A 623 5.58 6.19 52.50
CA GLY A 623 6.69 5.48 53.13
C GLY A 623 6.12 4.69 54.34
N ARG A 624 6.64 3.46 54.56
CA ARG A 624 6.52 2.55 55.74
C ARG A 624 5.21 1.75 55.92
N GLY A 625 5.20 0.48 56.34
CA GLY A 625 6.23 -0.51 56.71
C GLY A 625 5.59 -1.73 57.40
N HIS A 626 6.21 -2.93 57.28
CA HIS A 626 6.18 -4.17 58.11
C HIS A 626 4.83 -4.69 58.71
N ASP A 627 4.42 -5.97 58.75
CA ASP A 627 5.14 -7.22 59.09
C ASP A 627 4.29 -8.49 58.80
N ALA A 628 4.88 -9.67 59.08
CA ALA A 628 4.55 -11.07 58.76
C ALA A 628 3.14 -11.69 59.02
N GLY A 629 2.82 -12.76 58.26
CA GLY A 629 2.10 -13.93 58.80
C GLY A 629 1.07 -14.65 57.92
N ARG A 630 1.41 -15.90 57.53
CA ARG A 630 0.52 -17.06 57.23
C ARG A 630 -0.59 -16.96 56.17
N GLY A 631 -0.46 -17.84 55.17
CA GLY A 631 -1.49 -18.83 54.81
C GLY A 631 -2.68 -18.36 53.96
N GLY A 632 -2.83 -18.96 52.77
CA GLY A 632 -4.07 -18.93 51.98
C GLY A 632 -3.85 -18.43 50.56
N GLY A 633 -4.03 -19.32 49.58
CA GLY A 633 -3.97 -18.96 48.16
C GLY A 633 -5.06 -17.94 47.77
N PRO A 634 -4.81 -17.07 46.77
CA PRO A 634 -5.80 -16.08 46.37
C PRO A 634 -6.92 -16.70 45.51
N PRO A 635 -8.18 -16.27 45.71
CA PRO A 635 -9.32 -16.73 44.92
C PRO A 635 -9.33 -16.10 43.52
N ARG A 636 -9.91 -16.83 42.56
CA ARG A 636 -10.17 -16.37 41.18
C ARG A 636 -11.00 -15.08 41.23
N ARG A 637 -10.47 -13.99 40.64
CA ARG A 637 -11.22 -12.75 40.38
C ARG A 637 -11.97 -12.87 39.06
N GLU A 638 -13.30 -12.77 39.12
CA GLU A 638 -14.13 -12.47 37.96
C GLU A 638 -13.80 -11.06 37.42
N PRO A 639 -13.90 -10.81 36.11
CA PRO A 639 -13.68 -9.48 35.56
C PRO A 639 -14.82 -8.52 35.95
N PHE A 640 -14.41 -7.38 36.47
CA PHE A 640 -15.24 -6.22 36.83
C PHE A 640 -16.17 -5.80 35.68
N ARG A 641 -17.50 -5.87 35.90
CA ARG A 641 -18.52 -5.21 35.06
C ARG A 641 -18.84 -3.85 35.69
N PRO A 642 -18.63 -2.72 35.01
CA PRO A 642 -19.06 -1.42 35.53
C PRO A 642 -20.60 -1.30 35.55
N ASP A 643 -21.14 -0.66 36.60
CA ASP A 643 -22.57 -0.32 36.73
C ASP A 643 -22.93 0.70 35.62
N PRO A 644 -24.03 0.50 34.86
CA PRO A 644 -24.46 1.43 33.80
C PRO A 644 -24.72 2.87 34.25
N ARG A 645 -24.74 3.15 35.55
CA ARG A 645 -25.01 4.47 36.14
C ARG A 645 -23.76 5.35 36.29
N ASP A 646 -22.56 4.82 36.11
CA ASP A 646 -21.30 5.58 36.20
C ASP A 646 -20.76 6.07 34.83
N LEU A 647 -21.56 5.97 33.77
CA LEU A 647 -21.21 6.52 32.45
C LEU A 647 -21.64 7.99 32.36
N PRO A 648 -20.75 8.93 31.95
CA PRO A 648 -21.16 10.29 31.66
C PRO A 648 -22.22 10.31 30.55
N PRO A 649 -23.20 11.24 30.58
CA PRO A 649 -24.29 11.24 29.62
C PRO A 649 -23.74 11.41 28.20
N GLN A 650 -23.93 10.38 27.37
CA GLN A 650 -23.62 10.48 25.95
C GLN A 650 -24.55 11.53 25.33
N ARG A 651 -23.98 12.66 24.89
CA ARG A 651 -24.70 13.64 24.08
C ARG A 651 -25.12 12.95 22.79
N ARG A 652 -26.42 12.71 22.65
CA ARG A 652 -27.01 12.28 21.37
C ARG A 652 -26.58 13.30 20.29
N PRO A 653 -26.11 12.84 19.13
CA PRO A 653 -25.90 13.74 18.00
C PRO A 653 -27.23 14.42 17.63
N PRO A 654 -27.21 15.67 17.15
CA PRO A 654 -28.42 16.36 16.73
C PRO A 654 -29.08 15.57 15.61
N VAL A 655 -30.37 15.26 15.80
CA VAL A 655 -31.24 14.72 14.75
C VAL A 655 -31.34 15.79 13.65
N PRO A 656 -31.04 15.47 12.37
CA PRO A 656 -31.27 16.41 11.29
C PRO A 656 -32.77 16.72 11.22
N ASP A 657 -33.13 18.00 11.28
CA ASP A 657 -34.49 18.49 11.09
C ASP A 657 -34.88 18.30 9.61
N ASN A 658 -35.33 17.09 9.28
CA ASN A 658 -35.87 16.75 7.96
C ASN A 658 -37.29 17.31 7.82
N ARG A 659 -37.40 18.63 7.65
CA ARG A 659 -38.59 19.26 7.08
C ARG A 659 -38.48 19.30 5.56
N PHE A 660 -38.49 18.13 4.94
CA PHE A 660 -38.91 18.01 3.54
C PHE A 660 -40.43 17.93 3.49
N ARG A 661 -41.05 18.94 2.88
CA ARG A 661 -42.47 18.93 2.51
C ARG A 661 -42.69 17.78 1.52
N MET A 662 -43.51 16.79 1.89
CA MET A 662 -44.04 15.80 0.95
C MET A 662 -44.83 16.52 -0.16
N PRO A 663 -44.60 16.22 -1.45
CA PRO A 663 -45.58 16.52 -2.48
C PRO A 663 -46.82 15.65 -2.22
N GLY A 664 -48.01 16.25 -2.26
CA GLY A 664 -49.28 15.51 -2.14
C GLY A 664 -49.44 14.44 -3.24
N PRO A 665 -50.38 13.50 -3.06
CA PRO A 665 -50.57 12.40 -4.01
C PRO A 665 -50.88 12.93 -5.41
N MET A 666 -50.10 12.45 -6.38
CA MET A 666 -50.18 12.76 -7.80
C MET A 666 -51.52 12.22 -8.35
N GLN A 667 -52.29 13.07 -9.03
CA GLN A 667 -53.49 12.61 -9.75
C GLN A 667 -53.09 11.61 -10.85
N PRO A 668 -53.88 10.56 -11.10
CA PRO A 668 -53.59 9.62 -12.19
C PRO A 668 -53.71 10.33 -13.54
N GLY A 669 -52.67 10.20 -14.37
CA GLY A 669 -52.65 10.71 -15.73
C GLY A 669 -53.65 9.97 -16.65
N PRO A 670 -53.97 10.56 -17.82
CA PRO A 670 -54.94 9.97 -18.74
C PRO A 670 -54.43 8.62 -19.31
N PRO A 671 -55.35 7.68 -19.63
CA PRO A 671 -54.98 6.36 -20.12
C PRO A 671 -54.33 6.44 -21.52
N PRO A 672 -53.47 5.46 -21.87
CA PRO A 672 -52.82 5.42 -23.18
C PRO A 672 -53.83 5.21 -24.32
N PRO A 673 -53.54 5.73 -25.52
CA PRO A 673 -54.45 5.63 -26.67
C PRO A 673 -54.57 4.20 -27.20
N ASP A 674 -55.78 3.85 -27.63
CA ASP A 674 -56.21 2.56 -28.17
C ASP A 674 -55.44 2.20 -29.46
N PRO A 675 -54.81 1.00 -29.56
CA PRO A 675 -54.05 0.57 -30.72
C PRO A 675 -54.88 0.27 -31.99
N ARG A 676 -56.18 0.59 -32.03
CA ARG A 676 -57.06 0.28 -33.17
C ARG A 676 -57.54 1.47 -34.01
N GLN A 677 -56.93 2.66 -33.90
CA GLN A 677 -57.26 3.77 -34.82
C GLN A 677 -56.19 3.97 -35.92
N PRO A 678 -56.59 4.06 -37.21
CA PRO A 678 -55.67 4.29 -38.32
C PRO A 678 -55.21 5.75 -38.40
N HIS A 679 -53.90 5.96 -38.49
CA HIS A 679 -53.28 7.28 -38.68
C HIS A 679 -53.63 7.92 -40.03
N PRO A 680 -53.89 9.24 -40.09
CA PRO A 680 -54.01 9.96 -41.36
C PRO A 680 -52.63 10.18 -41.99
N ARG A 681 -52.55 9.96 -43.31
CA ARG A 681 -51.37 10.16 -44.15
C ARG A 681 -50.98 11.64 -44.18
N HIS A 682 -49.70 11.94 -43.94
CA HIS A 682 -49.10 13.24 -44.24
C HIS A 682 -48.22 13.12 -45.50
N ASP A 683 -48.55 13.93 -46.51
CA ASP A 683 -47.80 14.13 -47.76
C ASP A 683 -46.42 14.78 -47.51
N PRO A 684 -45.36 14.41 -48.27
CA PRO A 684 -44.07 15.09 -48.22
C PRO A 684 -43.99 16.21 -49.27
N GLY A 685 -43.72 17.44 -48.81
CA GLY A 685 -43.32 18.58 -49.65
C GLY A 685 -41.81 18.55 -49.99
N PRO A 686 -41.37 19.23 -51.08
CA PRO A 686 -40.25 18.79 -51.88
C PRO A 686 -38.87 19.27 -51.40
N GLY A 687 -37.86 18.44 -51.66
CA GLY A 687 -36.47 18.66 -51.32
C GLY A 687 -35.74 19.68 -52.21
N ARG A 688 -34.68 20.25 -51.65
CA ARG A 688 -33.63 20.96 -52.38
C ARG A 688 -32.34 20.13 -52.33
N HIS A 689 -31.97 19.62 -53.50
CA HIS A 689 -30.65 19.09 -53.80
C HIS A 689 -29.67 20.25 -54.06
N THR A 690 -28.49 20.20 -53.46
CA THR A 690 -27.27 20.81 -54.02
C THR A 690 -26.10 19.87 -53.77
N ARG A 691 -25.54 19.33 -54.85
CA ARG A 691 -24.24 18.64 -54.93
C ARG A 691 -23.12 19.67 -55.22
N PRO A 692 -21.83 19.30 -55.01
CA PRO A 692 -20.69 20.21 -54.84
C PRO A 692 -20.03 20.61 -56.18
N PRO A 693 -19.06 21.54 -56.18
CA PRO A 693 -18.15 21.70 -57.31
C PRO A 693 -16.80 21.01 -57.06
N ASP A 694 -16.37 20.22 -58.04
CA ASP A 694 -14.99 19.82 -58.24
C ASP A 694 -14.19 20.92 -58.98
N GLU A 695 -12.89 20.85 -58.73
CA GLU A 695 -11.70 21.43 -59.34
C GLU A 695 -11.79 22.18 -60.69
N ASN A 696 -11.10 23.33 -60.72
CA ASN A 696 -10.22 23.74 -61.81
C ASN A 696 -9.05 24.56 -61.26
#